data_AF-A0A924CZ13-F1
#
_entry.id   AF-A0A924CZ13-F1
#
_cell.length_a   1.000
_cell.length_b   1.000
_cell.length_c   1.000
_cell.angle_alpha   90.00
_cell.angle_beta   90.00
_cell.angle_gamma   90.00
#
_symmetry.space_group_name_H-M   'P 1'
#
loop_
_entity.id
_entity.type
_entity.pdbx_description
1 polymer ?
#
loop_
_entity_poly.entity_id
_entity_poly.type
_entity_poly.pdbx_seq_one_letter_code
_entity_poly.pdbx_strand_id
1 'polypeptide(L)'
;MRNKLFLACLLAAASSTAQARAPAYSASIVRTSFGIPHITAKDWRGIGYGVAYAYAQDNLCLLAEEFVTINGDRSRHFGPAGKSVVAFDPIENLASDVFFRSQIDIKALRRGFAGQGKPSADLTDGYVAGYNRLLRDLGPAGVPVACRGKPWVRPITRDDMLRLNEKQMLLAGSLALMTGVAAATPPTDHAATATDQAVAAADPVRLPGDADAGIGSNGWAFGGDATSDGRGLLVGNPHFPWNGASRFWQMHVTIPGVYDVMGGGLAGTPVPTLGFNKDVAWTHTVTASRHFTLFQLALDPADPTVYLIDGKRQKMTKMAVTVPMPEGTAPLTRTLYASRYGPMLILPPAGLVWDKKTAFAIRDANHDNQRGLPTWIAIGQAKNTAEIRAAVEKSLGIPWVNTIAVDRNGNALLADMTAVPNVSAARIEACAVPRTKALLPPPARLVLIDGSRAACDWQVAKGTAAPGLMPAADQAVFTRRDYLANSNDSYWLTTPRAPAAVLSPVLGTAQSQRTLRTRSGLIEIEAQLAAGKIDSATARTMVFANKSLAADLVMPGLLGLCRGDASLAGACAALAGWDRKFDLDSRGAYLFAAFWTQVQANPAIWATKFDLADPVNTPRGLVVDGKVADTLRTALQAAVERLGKEGIALDTRWGDVQFAQRNADRIPIHGAHGELGVLNVQQSVRVPTGVTPVHGSSYVQVVGFDATGPVADAVLSYSQSTDPASPHYGDQTREFSAKHWHRLPFTPAAIAADAPGPVLMISE
;
A
#
# COMPACT_ATOMS: atom_id res chain seq x y z
N MET A 1 -93.34 -28.38 3.44
CA MET A 1 -92.70 -27.20 4.05
C MET A 1 -91.20 -27.27 3.84
N ARG A 2 -90.61 -26.15 3.37
CA ARG A 2 -89.18 -25.78 3.38
C ARG A 2 -88.21 -26.43 2.35
N ASN A 3 -87.92 -25.61 1.32
CA ASN A 3 -86.62 -25.32 0.69
C ASN A 3 -85.40 -26.13 1.15
N LYS A 4 -84.58 -26.58 0.18
CA LYS A 4 -83.13 -26.33 0.19
C LYS A 4 -82.53 -26.39 -1.23
N LEU A 5 -81.75 -25.35 -1.50
CA LEU A 5 -81.04 -24.97 -2.72
C LEU A 5 -79.97 -25.97 -3.16
N PHE A 6 -79.77 -26.04 -4.49
CA PHE A 6 -78.57 -26.54 -5.16
C PHE A 6 -77.33 -25.70 -4.80
N LEU A 7 -76.19 -26.38 -4.58
CA LEU A 7 -74.87 -25.81 -4.85
C LEU A 7 -73.90 -26.93 -5.24
N ALA A 8 -73.55 -26.97 -6.52
CA ALA A 8 -72.52 -27.84 -7.07
C ALA A 8 -71.15 -27.22 -6.75
N CYS A 9 -70.29 -27.96 -6.04
CA CYS A 9 -68.89 -27.60 -5.85
C CYS A 9 -68.09 -27.96 -7.11
N LEU A 10 -67.70 -26.96 -7.89
CA LEU A 10 -66.55 -27.07 -8.80
C LEU A 10 -65.27 -27.05 -7.95
N LEU A 11 -64.59 -28.18 -7.85
CA LEU A 11 -63.17 -28.23 -7.45
C LEU A 11 -62.33 -27.70 -8.61
N ALA A 12 -62.00 -26.42 -8.59
CA ALA A 12 -60.92 -25.87 -9.39
C ALA A 12 -59.58 -26.26 -8.72
N ALA A 13 -58.88 -27.22 -9.32
CA ALA A 13 -57.50 -27.52 -8.97
C ALA A 13 -56.62 -26.34 -9.41
N ALA A 14 -56.40 -25.38 -8.51
CA ALA A 14 -55.41 -24.34 -8.68
C ALA A 14 -54.01 -24.97 -8.61
N SER A 15 -53.46 -25.31 -9.77
CA SER A 15 -52.06 -25.66 -9.91
C SER A 15 -51.24 -24.38 -9.70
N SER A 16 -50.83 -24.12 -8.46
CA SER A 16 -49.86 -23.07 -8.16
C SER A 16 -48.51 -23.50 -8.72
N THR A 17 -48.21 -23.11 -9.95
CA THR A 17 -46.83 -23.10 -10.45
C THR A 17 -46.05 -22.15 -9.56
N ALA A 18 -45.29 -22.69 -8.62
CA ALA A 18 -44.30 -21.92 -7.87
C ALA A 18 -43.30 -21.36 -8.89
N GLN A 19 -43.46 -20.10 -9.27
CA GLN A 19 -42.50 -19.40 -10.10
C GLN A 19 -41.19 -19.36 -9.31
N ALA A 20 -40.19 -20.15 -9.73
CA ALA A 20 -38.89 -20.16 -9.09
C ALA A 20 -38.38 -18.71 -9.03
N ARG A 21 -38.21 -18.19 -7.80
CA ARG A 21 -37.74 -16.82 -7.59
C ARG A 21 -36.33 -16.73 -8.20
N ALA A 22 -36.10 -15.74 -9.07
CA ALA A 22 -34.79 -15.53 -9.66
C ALA A 22 -33.72 -15.39 -8.55
N PRO A 23 -32.51 -15.95 -8.74
CA PRO A 23 -31.47 -15.91 -7.73
C PRO A 23 -31.10 -14.46 -7.39
N ALA A 24 -30.89 -14.22 -6.09
CA ALA A 24 -30.52 -12.92 -5.55
C ALA A 24 -29.10 -12.51 -5.94
N TYR A 25 -28.21 -13.49 -6.13
CA TYR A 25 -26.84 -13.32 -6.59
C TYR A 25 -26.55 -14.25 -7.76
N SER A 26 -25.80 -13.77 -8.77
CA SER A 26 -25.36 -14.60 -9.89
C SER A 26 -24.10 -14.02 -10.53
N ALA A 27 -23.12 -14.87 -10.82
CA ALA A 27 -21.91 -14.51 -11.54
C ALA A 27 -21.42 -15.67 -12.42
N SER A 28 -20.79 -15.31 -13.55
CA SER A 28 -19.99 -16.19 -14.39
C SER A 28 -18.52 -15.90 -14.13
N ILE A 29 -17.71 -16.94 -13.92
CA ILE A 29 -16.27 -16.83 -13.70
C ILE A 29 -15.57 -17.66 -14.78
N VAL A 30 -14.76 -16.99 -15.59
CA VAL A 30 -13.83 -17.63 -16.54
C VAL A 30 -12.42 -17.35 -16.05
N ARG A 31 -11.57 -18.37 -15.89
CA ARG A 31 -10.15 -18.17 -15.60
C ARG A 31 -9.36 -18.33 -16.88
N THR A 32 -8.42 -17.43 -17.13
CA THR A 32 -7.51 -17.50 -18.27
C THR A 32 -6.10 -17.90 -17.79
N SER A 33 -5.07 -17.66 -18.60
CA SER A 33 -3.67 -17.91 -18.24
C SER A 33 -3.35 -17.36 -16.84
N PHE A 34 -2.53 -18.09 -16.08
CA PHE A 34 -2.16 -17.79 -14.69
C PHE A 34 -3.32 -17.70 -13.69
N GLY A 35 -4.48 -18.24 -14.05
CA GLY A 35 -5.64 -18.31 -13.17
C GLY A 35 -6.34 -16.97 -12.97
N ILE A 36 -6.08 -15.97 -13.82
CA ILE A 36 -6.70 -14.64 -13.70
C ILE A 36 -8.21 -14.77 -13.97
N PRO A 37 -9.08 -14.40 -13.01
CA PRO A 37 -10.52 -14.54 -13.19
C PRO A 37 -11.14 -13.32 -13.88
N HIS A 38 -12.03 -13.65 -14.82
CA HIS A 38 -12.93 -12.76 -15.52
C HIS A 38 -14.34 -13.02 -15.00
N ILE A 39 -14.81 -12.09 -14.16
CA ILE A 39 -16.10 -12.14 -13.47
C ILE A 39 -17.10 -11.30 -14.24
N THR A 40 -18.14 -11.94 -14.78
CA THR A 40 -19.26 -11.25 -15.43
C THR A 40 -20.53 -11.41 -14.61
N ALA A 41 -21.26 -10.32 -14.40
CA ALA A 41 -22.55 -10.34 -13.72
C ALA A 41 -23.53 -9.31 -14.30
N LYS A 42 -24.82 -9.47 -14.00
CA LYS A 42 -25.88 -8.55 -14.43
C LYS A 42 -25.90 -7.23 -13.63
N ASP A 43 -25.31 -7.23 -12.43
CA ASP A 43 -25.37 -6.12 -11.48
C ASP A 43 -24.19 -6.16 -10.50
N TRP A 44 -24.11 -5.11 -9.68
CA TRP A 44 -23.09 -4.93 -8.64
C TRP A 44 -23.10 -6.02 -7.57
N ARG A 45 -24.27 -6.62 -7.26
CA ARG A 45 -24.35 -7.72 -6.28
C ARG A 45 -23.65 -8.95 -6.83
N GLY A 46 -23.90 -9.28 -8.09
CA GLY A 46 -23.24 -10.39 -8.76
C GLY A 46 -21.73 -10.18 -8.92
N ILE A 47 -21.26 -8.96 -9.16
CA ILE A 47 -19.80 -8.68 -9.19
C ILE A 47 -19.17 -8.96 -7.83
N GLY A 48 -19.71 -8.38 -6.75
CA GLY A 48 -19.20 -8.65 -5.40
C GLY A 48 -19.17 -10.15 -5.09
N TYR A 49 -20.25 -10.84 -5.47
CA TYR A 49 -20.41 -12.29 -5.29
C TYR A 49 -19.34 -13.11 -6.00
N GLY A 50 -19.12 -12.86 -7.29
CA GLY A 50 -18.13 -13.55 -8.10
C GLY A 50 -16.70 -13.26 -7.66
N VAL A 51 -16.39 -11.99 -7.34
CA VAL A 51 -15.05 -11.58 -6.91
C VAL A 51 -14.68 -12.24 -5.59
N ALA A 52 -15.56 -12.20 -4.58
CA ALA A 52 -15.28 -12.82 -3.29
C ALA A 52 -15.10 -14.33 -3.38
N TYR A 53 -15.95 -14.99 -4.18
CA TYR A 53 -15.84 -16.42 -4.44
C TYR A 53 -14.49 -16.76 -5.08
N ALA A 54 -14.14 -16.09 -6.18
CA ALA A 54 -12.89 -16.35 -6.91
C ALA A 54 -11.64 -16.00 -6.07
N TYR A 55 -11.65 -14.87 -5.36
CA TYR A 55 -10.53 -14.48 -4.49
C TYR A 55 -10.32 -15.53 -3.39
N ALA A 56 -11.40 -15.95 -2.73
CA ALA A 56 -11.29 -16.91 -1.64
C ALA A 56 -10.90 -18.31 -2.14
N GLN A 57 -11.21 -18.71 -3.38
CA GLN A 57 -10.64 -19.93 -3.96
C GLN A 57 -9.11 -19.91 -3.98
N ASP A 58 -8.53 -18.74 -4.28
CA ASP A 58 -7.08 -18.60 -4.39
C ASP A 58 -6.40 -18.31 -3.04
N ASN A 59 -7.12 -17.69 -2.10
CA ASN A 59 -6.53 -17.03 -0.93
C ASN A 59 -7.36 -17.16 0.38
N LEU A 60 -8.16 -18.23 0.54
CA LEU A 60 -9.07 -18.41 1.68
C LEU A 60 -8.39 -18.21 3.04
N CYS A 61 -7.31 -18.95 3.31
CA CYS A 61 -6.67 -18.91 4.63
C CYS A 61 -6.15 -17.52 4.99
N LEU A 62 -5.56 -16.83 4.00
CA LEU A 62 -5.06 -15.48 4.16
C LEU A 62 -6.19 -14.49 4.47
N LEU A 63 -7.30 -14.57 3.74
CA LEU A 63 -8.44 -13.67 3.95
C LEU A 63 -9.17 -13.97 5.27
N ALA A 64 -9.33 -15.25 5.62
CA ALA A 64 -9.94 -15.66 6.89
C ALA A 64 -9.11 -15.17 8.09
N GLU A 65 -7.77 -15.29 8.02
CA GLU A 65 -6.88 -14.76 9.06
C GLU A 65 -6.95 -13.23 9.14
N GLU A 66 -7.07 -12.54 8.01
CA GLU A 66 -7.23 -11.08 7.98
C GLU A 66 -8.49 -10.63 8.74
N PHE A 67 -9.59 -11.39 8.64
CA PHE A 67 -10.78 -11.13 9.45
C PHE A 67 -10.55 -11.35 10.95
N VAL A 68 -9.61 -12.19 11.36
CA VAL A 68 -9.20 -12.29 12.77
C VAL A 68 -8.49 -11.01 13.22
N THR A 69 -7.59 -10.47 12.39
CA THR A 69 -6.85 -9.23 12.65
C THR A 69 -7.78 -8.06 12.91
N ILE A 70 -8.66 -7.75 11.95
CA ILE A 70 -9.54 -6.57 12.00
C ILE A 70 -10.64 -6.68 13.06
N ASN A 71 -10.95 -7.89 13.56
CA ASN A 71 -11.85 -8.07 14.70
C ASN A 71 -11.13 -8.01 16.06
N GLY A 72 -9.80 -7.92 16.06
CA GLY A 72 -8.97 -7.92 17.25
C GLY A 72 -9.07 -9.24 18.03
N ASP A 73 -9.05 -10.37 17.31
CA ASP A 73 -9.15 -11.72 17.88
C ASP A 73 -7.86 -12.53 17.73
N ARG A 74 -6.73 -11.91 17.36
CA ARG A 74 -5.49 -12.64 17.07
C ARG A 74 -4.92 -13.32 18.29
N SER A 75 -4.93 -12.67 19.44
CA SER A 75 -4.44 -13.19 20.73
C SER A 75 -5.15 -14.48 21.10
N ARG A 76 -6.46 -14.56 20.84
CA ARG A 76 -7.28 -15.75 21.07
C ARG A 76 -6.82 -16.94 20.24
N HIS A 77 -6.48 -16.72 18.98
CA HIS A 77 -6.25 -17.80 18.00
C HIS A 77 -4.77 -18.13 17.78
N PHE A 78 -3.87 -17.16 18.00
CA PHE A 78 -2.45 -17.23 17.67
C PHE A 78 -1.54 -16.88 18.87
N GLY A 79 -2.14 -16.67 20.05
CA GLY A 79 -1.43 -16.29 21.27
C GLY A 79 -1.04 -14.81 21.31
N PRO A 80 -1.02 -14.16 22.49
CA PRO A 80 -0.81 -12.71 22.61
C PRO A 80 0.60 -12.26 22.19
N ALA A 81 1.63 -13.09 22.40
CA ALA A 81 3.02 -12.83 22.02
C ALA A 81 3.36 -13.23 20.57
N GLY A 82 2.43 -13.89 19.85
CA GLY A 82 2.61 -14.16 18.44
C GLY A 82 2.68 -12.86 17.64
N LYS A 83 3.33 -12.89 16.47
CA LYS A 83 3.45 -11.71 15.59
C LYS A 83 2.75 -11.93 14.25
N SER A 84 2.28 -10.84 13.66
CA SER A 84 1.72 -10.82 12.32
C SER A 84 2.07 -9.54 11.61
N VAL A 85 2.19 -9.58 10.28
CA VAL A 85 2.39 -8.36 9.51
C VAL A 85 1.09 -7.58 9.46
N VAL A 86 1.04 -6.43 10.15
CA VAL A 86 -0.08 -5.49 10.09
C VAL A 86 0.43 -4.20 9.47
N ALA A 87 -0.29 -3.69 8.48
CA ALA A 87 0.22 -2.69 7.53
C ALA A 87 1.47 -3.20 6.79
N PHE A 88 2.66 -2.89 7.33
CA PHE A 88 3.96 -3.20 6.73
C PHE A 88 4.95 -3.84 7.72
N ASP A 89 4.61 -3.92 9.01
CA ASP A 89 5.55 -4.33 10.06
C ASP A 89 5.03 -5.54 10.85
N PRO A 90 5.94 -6.38 11.40
CA PRO A 90 5.56 -7.50 12.27
C PRO A 90 5.17 -6.98 13.66
N ILE A 91 3.87 -6.98 13.94
CA ILE A 91 3.28 -6.49 15.20
C ILE A 91 2.84 -7.66 16.08
N GLU A 92 3.02 -7.53 17.40
CA GLU A 92 2.48 -8.48 18.38
C GLU A 92 0.94 -8.51 18.37
N ASN A 93 0.38 -9.70 18.45
CA ASN A 93 -1.06 -9.95 18.35
C ASN A 93 -1.84 -9.15 19.41
N LEU A 94 -1.32 -9.04 20.64
CA LEU A 94 -1.98 -8.28 21.68
C LEU A 94 -2.08 -6.78 21.35
N ALA A 95 -1.00 -6.18 20.85
CA ALA A 95 -1.00 -4.77 20.46
C ALA A 95 -1.97 -4.52 19.30
N SER A 96 -1.97 -5.41 18.30
CA SER A 96 -2.94 -5.40 17.19
C SER A 96 -4.38 -5.46 17.70
N ASP A 97 -4.70 -6.40 18.59
CA ASP A 97 -6.07 -6.58 19.08
C ASP A 97 -6.56 -5.39 19.90
N VAL A 98 -5.71 -4.83 20.77
CA VAL A 98 -6.00 -3.64 21.54
C VAL A 98 -6.28 -2.44 20.61
N PHE A 99 -5.48 -2.28 19.55
CA PHE A 99 -5.70 -1.24 18.56
C PHE A 99 -7.05 -1.41 17.84
N PHE A 100 -7.31 -2.54 17.18
CA PHE A 100 -8.53 -2.70 16.38
C PHE A 100 -9.81 -2.65 17.24
N ARG A 101 -9.76 -3.15 18.48
CA ARG A 101 -10.90 -3.08 19.41
C ARG A 101 -11.13 -1.68 19.98
N SER A 102 -10.10 -0.82 20.03
CA SER A 102 -10.22 0.55 20.52
C SER A 102 -10.54 1.56 19.42
N GLN A 103 -10.01 1.35 18.21
CA GLN A 103 -10.10 2.35 17.13
C GLN A 103 -11.32 2.17 16.23
N ILE A 104 -11.90 0.98 16.12
CA ILE A 104 -13.02 0.78 15.19
C ILE A 104 -14.35 1.15 15.88
N ASP A 105 -14.89 2.33 15.58
CA ASP A 105 -16.30 2.65 15.86
C ASP A 105 -17.22 2.10 14.75
N ILE A 106 -17.62 0.84 14.90
CA ILE A 106 -18.50 0.18 13.92
C ILE A 106 -19.83 0.92 13.71
N LYS A 107 -20.32 1.70 14.68
CA LYS A 107 -21.55 2.48 14.51
C LYS A 107 -21.29 3.68 13.58
N ALA A 108 -20.13 4.32 13.70
CA ALA A 108 -19.72 5.39 12.77
C ALA A 108 -19.51 4.84 11.36
N LEU A 109 -18.82 3.71 11.21
CA LEU A 109 -18.62 3.07 9.91
C LEU A 109 -19.95 2.73 9.22
N ARG A 110 -20.92 2.16 9.96
CA ARG A 110 -22.27 1.87 9.43
C ARG A 110 -23.00 3.12 8.97
N ARG A 111 -22.88 4.24 9.70
CA ARG A 111 -23.47 5.53 9.30
C ARG A 111 -22.83 6.07 8.03
N GLY A 112 -21.50 6.05 7.94
CA GLY A 112 -20.76 6.48 6.76
C GLY A 112 -21.09 5.63 5.53
N PHE A 113 -21.16 4.31 5.72
CA PHE A 113 -21.50 3.36 4.67
C PHE A 113 -22.88 3.60 4.05
N ALA A 114 -23.89 3.96 4.87
CA ALA A 114 -25.24 4.25 4.37
C ALA A 114 -25.28 5.39 3.33
N GLY A 115 -24.29 6.28 3.33
CA GLY A 115 -24.17 7.39 2.38
C GLY A 115 -23.39 7.09 1.08
N GLN A 116 -22.84 5.88 0.90
CA GLN A 116 -21.96 5.55 -0.23
C GLN A 116 -22.68 5.31 -1.56
N GLY A 117 -24.01 5.18 -1.55
CA GLY A 117 -24.82 4.86 -2.72
C GLY A 117 -24.98 3.36 -2.96
N LYS A 118 -25.93 3.03 -3.86
CA LYS A 118 -26.36 1.64 -4.11
C LYS A 118 -25.27 0.71 -4.67
N PRO A 119 -24.41 1.12 -5.63
CA PRO A 119 -23.34 0.27 -6.13
C PRO A 119 -22.40 -0.27 -5.05
N SER A 120 -21.92 0.60 -4.15
CA SER A 120 -21.02 0.22 -3.06
C SER A 120 -21.69 -0.73 -2.07
N ALA A 121 -22.97 -0.48 -1.75
CA ALA A 121 -23.75 -1.35 -0.89
C ALA A 121 -23.96 -2.74 -1.49
N ASP A 122 -24.36 -2.79 -2.77
CA ASP A 122 -24.58 -4.03 -3.50
C ASP A 122 -23.29 -4.85 -3.67
N LEU A 123 -22.16 -4.21 -4.00
CA LEU A 123 -20.85 -4.86 -4.07
C LEU A 123 -20.48 -5.50 -2.74
N THR A 124 -20.65 -4.77 -1.63
CA THR A 124 -20.31 -5.26 -0.30
C THR A 124 -21.20 -6.45 0.10
N ASP A 125 -22.50 -6.37 -0.17
CA ASP A 125 -23.44 -7.44 0.11
C ASP A 125 -23.17 -8.69 -0.74
N GLY A 126 -22.85 -8.48 -2.02
CA GLY A 126 -22.37 -9.52 -2.92
C GLY A 126 -21.11 -10.19 -2.39
N TYR A 127 -20.13 -9.40 -1.95
CA TYR A 127 -18.84 -9.90 -1.47
C TYR A 127 -19.02 -10.81 -0.25
N VAL A 128 -19.83 -10.38 0.72
CA VAL A 128 -20.18 -11.19 1.89
C VAL A 128 -20.84 -12.51 1.48
N ALA A 129 -21.82 -12.45 0.58
CA ALA A 129 -22.51 -13.63 0.09
C ALA A 129 -21.56 -14.59 -0.66
N GLY A 130 -20.66 -14.08 -1.50
CA GLY A 130 -19.75 -14.87 -2.33
C GLY A 130 -18.70 -15.63 -1.53
N TYR A 131 -18.07 -14.97 -0.55
CA TYR A 131 -17.17 -15.61 0.39
C TYR A 131 -17.90 -16.71 1.19
N ASN A 132 -19.09 -16.39 1.71
CA ASN A 132 -19.88 -17.33 2.49
C ASN A 132 -20.38 -18.52 1.65
N ARG A 133 -20.66 -18.31 0.36
CA ARG A 133 -21.00 -19.38 -0.58
C ARG A 133 -19.83 -20.33 -0.76
N LEU A 134 -18.61 -19.82 -1.00
CA LEU A 134 -17.44 -20.68 -1.14
C LEU A 134 -17.24 -21.58 0.08
N LEU A 135 -17.38 -21.05 1.30
CA LEU A 135 -17.25 -21.86 2.51
C LEU A 135 -18.27 -23.01 2.57
N ARG A 136 -19.50 -22.78 2.09
CA ARG A 136 -20.52 -23.84 1.99
C ARG A 136 -20.15 -24.87 0.93
N ASP A 137 -19.70 -24.42 -0.24
CA ASP A 137 -19.35 -25.29 -1.37
C ASP A 137 -18.14 -26.19 -1.04
N LEU A 138 -17.12 -25.66 -0.34
CA LEU A 138 -15.95 -26.45 0.07
C LEU A 138 -16.29 -27.50 1.14
N GLY A 139 -17.21 -27.17 2.06
CA GLY A 139 -17.44 -27.94 3.27
C GLY A 139 -16.17 -28.08 4.14
N PRO A 140 -16.23 -28.85 5.24
CA PRO A 140 -15.10 -28.98 6.17
C PRO A 140 -13.83 -29.60 5.56
N ALA A 141 -14.00 -30.49 4.58
CA ALA A 141 -12.88 -31.21 3.96
C ALA A 141 -12.20 -30.42 2.83
N GLY A 142 -12.94 -29.56 2.12
CA GLY A 142 -12.42 -28.78 0.99
C GLY A 142 -11.62 -27.54 1.37
N VAL A 143 -11.65 -27.10 2.64
CA VAL A 143 -10.80 -25.99 3.12
C VAL A 143 -9.31 -26.34 2.94
N PRO A 144 -8.45 -25.40 2.48
CA PRO A 144 -7.03 -25.65 2.30
C PRO A 144 -6.36 -26.13 3.58
N VAL A 145 -5.35 -27.01 3.43
CA VAL A 145 -4.71 -27.72 4.55
C VAL A 145 -4.21 -26.77 5.63
N ALA A 146 -3.66 -25.62 5.24
CA ALA A 146 -3.09 -24.63 6.17
C ALA A 146 -4.10 -24.07 7.19
N CYS A 147 -5.39 -24.00 6.85
CA CYS A 147 -6.44 -23.46 7.71
C CYS A 147 -7.63 -24.41 7.94
N ARG A 148 -7.52 -25.68 7.52
CA ARG A 148 -8.58 -26.68 7.69
C ARG A 148 -8.89 -26.91 9.15
N GLY A 149 -10.19 -26.95 9.47
CA GLY A 149 -10.69 -27.17 10.83
C GLY A 149 -10.39 -26.05 11.82
N LYS A 150 -9.81 -24.92 11.37
CA LYS A 150 -9.55 -23.77 12.24
C LYS A 150 -10.85 -22.99 12.48
N PRO A 151 -11.19 -22.66 13.74
CA PRO A 151 -12.47 -22.04 14.07
C PRO A 151 -12.63 -20.61 13.53
N TRP A 152 -11.52 -19.97 13.16
CA TRP A 152 -11.52 -18.64 12.55
C TRP A 152 -11.81 -18.66 11.04
N VAL A 153 -11.83 -19.82 10.40
CA VAL A 153 -12.40 -19.97 9.04
C VAL A 153 -13.92 -20.04 9.18
N ARG A 154 -14.55 -18.87 9.18
CA ARG A 154 -16.00 -18.70 9.43
C ARG A 154 -16.67 -17.84 8.36
N PRO A 155 -18.00 -17.89 8.22
CA PRO A 155 -18.74 -16.90 7.46
C PRO A 155 -18.46 -15.47 7.94
N ILE A 156 -18.46 -14.52 7.01
CA ILE A 156 -18.28 -13.10 7.26
C ILE A 156 -19.60 -12.33 7.18
N THR A 157 -19.53 -11.09 7.65
CA THR A 157 -20.65 -10.14 7.72
C THR A 157 -20.28 -8.82 7.04
N ARG A 158 -21.27 -7.95 6.84
CA ARG A 158 -21.03 -6.59 6.36
C ARG A 158 -20.08 -5.83 7.30
N ASP A 159 -20.19 -6.03 8.61
CA ASP A 159 -19.31 -5.36 9.56
C ASP A 159 -17.84 -5.78 9.38
N ASP A 160 -17.57 -7.06 9.07
CA ASP A 160 -16.21 -7.51 8.75
C ASP A 160 -15.64 -6.72 7.57
N MET A 161 -16.45 -6.48 6.53
CA MET A 161 -16.05 -5.66 5.38
C MET A 161 -15.84 -4.19 5.73
N LEU A 162 -16.68 -3.61 6.60
CA LEU A 162 -16.49 -2.23 7.05
C LEU A 162 -15.20 -2.06 7.85
N ARG A 163 -14.89 -3.01 8.74
CA ARG A 163 -13.64 -3.04 9.50
C ARG A 163 -12.43 -3.20 8.58
N LEU A 164 -12.54 -4.06 7.56
CA LEU A 164 -11.49 -4.23 6.57
C LEU A 164 -11.25 -2.94 5.75
N ASN A 165 -12.31 -2.26 5.33
CA ASN A 165 -12.20 -0.94 4.70
C ASN A 165 -11.51 0.06 5.63
N GLU A 166 -11.92 0.13 6.90
CA GLU A 166 -11.31 1.05 7.88
C GLU A 166 -9.80 0.77 8.02
N LYS A 167 -9.40 -0.50 8.18
CA LYS A 167 -7.97 -0.86 8.17
C LYS A 167 -7.26 -0.34 6.93
N GLN A 168 -7.84 -0.55 5.74
CA GLN A 168 -7.23 -0.11 4.47
C GLN A 168 -7.09 1.41 4.39
N MET A 169 -8.04 2.18 4.90
CA MET A 169 -7.97 3.64 4.91
C MET A 169 -6.92 4.16 5.88
N LEU A 170 -6.70 3.46 7.01
CA LEU A 170 -5.76 3.88 8.06
C LEU A 170 -4.31 3.43 7.81
N LEU A 171 -4.03 2.63 6.76
CA LEU A 171 -2.72 2.00 6.50
C LEU A 171 -1.52 2.95 6.65
N ALA A 172 -1.61 4.16 6.10
CA ALA A 172 -0.53 5.15 6.14
C ALA A 172 -0.78 6.29 7.14
N GLY A 173 -1.73 6.09 8.06
CA GLY A 173 -2.09 7.03 9.10
C GLY A 173 -1.85 6.44 10.49
N SER A 174 -2.89 6.44 11.32
CA SER A 174 -2.87 5.93 12.69
C SER A 174 -2.49 4.46 12.80
N LEU A 175 -2.74 3.63 11.77
CA LEU A 175 -2.33 2.23 11.78
C LEU A 175 -0.80 2.09 11.80
N ALA A 176 -0.05 2.99 11.16
CA ALA A 176 1.41 3.00 11.22
C ALA A 176 1.96 3.33 12.62
N LEU A 177 1.11 3.85 13.53
CA LEU A 177 1.44 4.23 14.91
C LEU A 177 0.66 3.38 15.94
N MET A 178 0.15 2.21 15.52
CA MET A 178 -0.80 1.45 16.33
C MET A 178 -0.27 1.02 17.70
N THR A 179 1.02 0.71 17.80
CA THR A 179 1.64 0.21 19.04
C THR A 179 1.71 1.33 20.07
N GLY A 180 2.06 2.54 19.64
CA GLY A 180 2.02 3.75 20.46
C GLY A 180 0.60 4.10 20.93
N VAL A 181 -0.42 3.83 20.12
CA VAL A 181 -1.83 4.02 20.52
C VAL A 181 -2.26 2.94 21.52
N ALA A 182 -1.94 1.68 21.24
CA ALA A 182 -2.30 0.53 22.09
C ALA A 182 -1.62 0.58 23.47
N ALA A 183 -0.49 1.26 23.60
CA ALA A 183 0.30 1.41 24.82
C ALA A 183 0.07 2.75 25.56
N ALA A 184 -0.76 3.66 25.05
CA ALA A 184 -0.91 4.99 25.66
C ALA A 184 -1.74 4.96 26.96
N THR A 185 -1.06 5.03 28.11
CA THR A 185 -1.68 5.08 29.45
C THR A 185 -1.20 6.27 30.29
N PRO A 186 -2.02 6.80 31.21
CA PRO A 186 -1.60 7.87 32.12
C PRO A 186 -0.58 7.37 33.17
N PRO A 187 0.28 8.26 33.70
CA PRO A 187 1.38 7.91 34.62
C PRO A 187 0.93 7.53 36.05
N THR A 188 -0.35 7.26 36.28
CA THR A 188 -0.89 6.88 37.60
C THR A 188 -0.62 5.41 37.96
N ASP A 189 -0.05 4.62 37.04
CA ASP A 189 0.30 3.22 37.23
C ASP A 189 1.76 2.97 36.79
N HIS A 190 2.71 3.10 37.72
CA HIS A 190 4.15 3.13 37.43
C HIS A 190 4.70 1.83 36.80
N ALA A 191 4.15 0.66 37.15
CA ALA A 191 4.60 -0.63 36.61
C ALA A 191 4.08 -0.89 35.19
N ALA A 192 2.82 -0.53 34.92
CA ALA A 192 2.24 -0.58 33.57
C ALA A 192 2.96 0.40 32.63
N THR A 193 3.26 1.62 33.12
CA THR A 193 3.89 2.68 32.31
C THR A 193 5.27 2.27 31.75
N ALA A 194 6.11 1.59 32.53
CA ALA A 194 7.44 1.16 32.07
C ALA A 194 7.34 0.05 31.00
N THR A 195 6.43 -0.90 31.19
CA THR A 195 6.18 -1.99 30.24
C THR A 195 5.60 -1.44 28.92
N ASP A 196 4.66 -0.51 29.02
CA ASP A 196 4.00 0.10 27.86
C ASP A 196 4.95 0.99 27.05
N GLN A 197 5.82 1.75 27.72
CA GLN A 197 6.89 2.49 27.05
C GLN A 197 7.89 1.56 26.35
N ALA A 198 8.22 0.41 26.93
CA ALA A 198 9.11 -0.56 26.31
C ALA A 198 8.47 -1.18 25.05
N VAL A 199 7.19 -1.53 25.09
CA VAL A 199 6.45 -2.04 23.92
C VAL A 199 6.39 -0.98 22.81
N ALA A 200 6.05 0.26 23.14
CA ALA A 200 5.99 1.34 22.14
C ALA A 200 7.36 1.76 21.60
N ALA A 201 8.44 1.54 22.35
CA ALA A 201 9.81 1.81 21.91
C ALA A 201 10.43 0.68 21.10
N ALA A 202 9.89 -0.55 21.21
CA ALA A 202 10.43 -1.73 20.53
C ALA A 202 10.13 -1.74 19.03
N ASP A 203 9.03 -1.10 18.60
CA ASP A 203 8.63 -1.07 17.21
C ASP A 203 9.12 0.21 16.51
N PRO A 204 9.86 0.11 15.41
CA PRO A 204 10.31 1.28 14.67
C PRO A 204 9.12 2.00 14.04
N VAL A 205 9.03 3.31 14.25
CA VAL A 205 8.05 4.16 13.58
C VAL A 205 8.51 4.38 12.14
N ARG A 206 7.78 3.81 11.17
CA ARG A 206 8.05 3.95 9.74
C ARG A 206 6.91 4.70 9.08
N LEU A 207 7.12 5.96 8.70
CA LEU A 207 6.12 6.76 8.00
C LEU A 207 6.41 6.83 6.50
N PRO A 208 5.37 7.02 5.66
CA PRO A 208 5.55 7.31 4.25
C PRO A 208 6.54 8.46 4.00
N GLY A 209 7.48 8.29 3.08
CA GLY A 209 8.49 9.31 2.76
C GLY A 209 9.73 9.30 3.67
N ASP A 210 9.79 8.42 4.67
CA ASP A 210 11.04 8.13 5.39
C ASP A 210 11.90 7.22 4.51
N ALA A 211 13.19 7.55 4.35
CA ALA A 211 14.11 6.74 3.55
C ALA A 211 14.15 5.27 4.02
N ASP A 212 14.02 5.06 5.34
CA ASP A 212 14.05 3.75 6.00
C ASP A 212 12.71 3.01 6.03
N ALA A 213 11.59 3.64 5.63
CA ALA A 213 10.27 3.01 5.73
C ALA A 213 10.08 1.88 4.71
N GLY A 214 10.85 1.88 3.62
CA GLY A 214 10.78 0.85 2.60
C GLY A 214 9.46 0.78 1.80
N ILE A 215 8.46 1.56 2.17
CA ILE A 215 7.20 1.70 1.45
C ILE A 215 7.48 2.45 0.14
N GLY A 216 7.25 1.79 -0.99
CA GLY A 216 7.66 2.28 -2.30
C GLY A 216 6.62 1.98 -3.38
N SER A 217 6.62 2.71 -4.48
CA SER A 217 5.89 2.43 -5.71
C SER A 217 6.48 3.29 -6.81
N ASN A 218 6.43 2.85 -8.06
CA ASN A 218 6.65 3.73 -9.20
C ASN A 218 5.34 3.85 -10.00
N GLY A 219 5.05 5.05 -10.49
CA GLY A 219 4.00 5.29 -11.46
C GLY A 219 4.44 6.32 -12.48
N TRP A 220 4.34 5.98 -13.77
CA TRP A 220 4.68 6.87 -14.88
C TRP A 220 3.49 6.99 -15.83
N ALA A 221 3.10 8.21 -16.13
CA ALA A 221 2.06 8.54 -17.08
C ALA A 221 2.69 9.30 -18.24
N PHE A 222 2.78 8.65 -19.40
CA PHE A 222 3.24 9.27 -20.65
C PHE A 222 2.01 9.69 -21.47
N GLY A 223 1.92 10.97 -21.81
CA GLY A 223 0.93 11.50 -22.73
C GLY A 223 1.39 11.43 -24.19
N GLY A 224 0.54 11.91 -25.10
CA GLY A 224 0.71 11.76 -26.54
C GLY A 224 1.93 12.47 -27.15
N ASP A 225 2.50 13.46 -26.46
CA ASP A 225 3.71 14.13 -26.93
C ASP A 225 4.95 13.27 -26.64
N ALA A 226 4.89 12.40 -25.62
CA ALA A 226 5.95 11.48 -25.24
C ALA A 226 5.85 10.11 -25.92
N THR A 227 4.66 9.69 -26.39
CA THR A 227 4.43 8.35 -26.93
C THR A 227 4.45 8.29 -28.45
N SER A 228 4.93 7.17 -29.00
CA SER A 228 5.13 6.97 -30.44
C SER A 228 3.83 7.00 -31.25
N ASP A 229 2.71 6.58 -30.67
CA ASP A 229 1.38 6.51 -31.30
C ASP A 229 0.46 7.69 -30.94
N GLY A 230 0.94 8.64 -30.13
CA GLY A 230 0.19 9.82 -29.71
C GLY A 230 -0.87 9.56 -28.62
N ARG A 231 -0.93 8.35 -28.05
CA ARG A 231 -1.90 7.94 -27.03
C ARG A 231 -1.28 7.83 -25.65
N GLY A 232 -2.11 7.70 -24.62
CA GLY A 232 -1.62 7.52 -23.26
C GLY A 232 -0.91 6.17 -23.08
N LEU A 233 0.21 6.18 -22.35
CA LEU A 233 0.92 4.97 -21.91
C LEU A 233 1.18 5.06 -20.40
N LEU A 234 0.65 4.11 -19.63
CA LEU A 234 0.85 4.02 -18.20
C LEU A 234 1.85 2.93 -17.85
N VAL A 235 2.72 3.23 -16.89
CA VAL A 235 3.43 2.23 -16.10
C VAL A 235 2.94 2.29 -14.66
N GLY A 236 2.44 1.16 -14.15
CA GLY A 236 2.12 0.97 -12.74
C GLY A 236 3.02 -0.10 -12.12
N ASN A 237 3.74 0.25 -11.06
CA ASN A 237 4.59 -0.68 -10.32
C ASN A 237 4.52 -0.38 -8.81
N PRO A 238 3.39 -0.66 -8.15
CA PRO A 238 3.31 -0.62 -6.70
C PRO A 238 4.34 -1.57 -6.06
N HIS A 239 5.06 -1.08 -5.06
CA HIS A 239 5.92 -1.92 -4.22
C HIS A 239 5.19 -2.23 -2.92
N PHE A 240 4.76 -3.49 -2.76
CA PHE A 240 3.89 -3.93 -1.67
C PHE A 240 4.37 -5.28 -1.11
N PRO A 241 3.88 -5.69 0.08
CA PRO A 241 4.24 -6.98 0.67
C PRO A 241 3.97 -8.16 -0.28
N TRP A 242 4.90 -9.11 -0.31
CA TRP A 242 4.76 -10.39 -1.02
C TRP A 242 3.96 -11.44 -0.24
N ASN A 243 3.67 -11.15 1.02
CA ASN A 243 2.95 -12.00 1.96
C ASN A 243 1.87 -11.19 2.69
N GLY A 244 0.81 -11.86 3.16
CA GLY A 244 -0.27 -11.23 3.91
C GLY A 244 -1.30 -10.47 3.06
N ALA A 245 -2.31 -9.91 3.72
CA ALA A 245 -3.52 -9.35 3.10
C ALA A 245 -3.30 -8.08 2.25
N SER A 246 -2.12 -7.46 2.35
CA SER A 246 -1.72 -6.32 1.52
C SER A 246 -1.16 -6.73 0.16
N ARG A 247 -1.23 -8.01 -0.22
CA ARG A 247 -0.93 -8.48 -1.58
C ARG A 247 -2.04 -8.06 -2.55
N PHE A 248 -1.64 -7.76 -3.78
CA PHE A 248 -2.53 -7.61 -4.92
C PHE A 248 -2.97 -8.97 -5.46
N TRP A 249 -4.16 -8.96 -6.04
CA TRP A 249 -4.74 -10.06 -6.80
C TRP A 249 -5.34 -9.49 -8.09
N GLN A 250 -5.01 -10.11 -9.21
CA GLN A 250 -5.48 -9.71 -10.53
C GLN A 250 -6.93 -10.14 -10.73
N MET A 251 -7.73 -9.28 -11.33
CA MET A 251 -9.12 -9.57 -11.67
C MET A 251 -9.61 -8.74 -12.85
N HIS A 252 -10.60 -9.26 -13.56
CA HIS A 252 -11.40 -8.52 -14.53
C HIS A 252 -12.88 -8.62 -14.11
N VAL A 253 -13.56 -7.50 -13.94
CA VAL A 253 -14.98 -7.43 -13.61
C VAL A 253 -15.78 -6.74 -14.72
N THR A 254 -16.88 -7.37 -15.14
CA THR A 254 -17.73 -6.88 -16.23
C THR A 254 -19.21 -6.93 -15.84
N ILE A 255 -19.86 -5.77 -15.86
CA ILE A 255 -21.31 -5.61 -15.93
C ILE A 255 -21.63 -5.08 -17.32
N PRO A 256 -22.21 -5.90 -18.22
CA PRO A 256 -22.42 -5.50 -19.62
C PRO A 256 -23.13 -4.15 -19.75
N GLY A 257 -22.49 -3.22 -20.47
CA GLY A 257 -23.00 -1.86 -20.69
C GLY A 257 -22.89 -0.89 -19.50
N VAL A 258 -22.33 -1.32 -18.37
CA VAL A 258 -22.28 -0.51 -17.12
C VAL A 258 -20.86 -0.36 -16.57
N TYR A 259 -20.07 -1.43 -16.54
CA TYR A 259 -18.74 -1.44 -15.93
C TYR A 259 -17.88 -2.53 -16.58
N ASP A 260 -16.64 -2.23 -16.95
CA ASP A 260 -15.74 -3.20 -17.60
C ASP A 260 -14.29 -2.81 -17.28
N VAL A 261 -13.73 -3.43 -16.25
CA VAL A 261 -12.47 -2.99 -15.62
C VAL A 261 -11.60 -4.18 -15.26
N MET A 262 -10.33 -4.12 -15.69
CA MET A 262 -9.32 -5.12 -15.40
C MET A 262 -8.14 -4.50 -14.67
N GLY A 263 -7.57 -5.21 -13.70
CA GLY A 263 -6.43 -4.73 -12.94
C GLY A 263 -6.16 -5.53 -11.68
N GLY A 264 -5.69 -4.84 -10.65
CA GLY A 264 -5.34 -5.43 -9.35
C GLY A 264 -6.14 -4.79 -8.20
N GLY A 265 -6.41 -5.59 -7.17
CA GLY A 265 -6.98 -5.14 -5.91
C GLY A 265 -6.34 -5.85 -4.71
N LEU A 266 -6.44 -5.27 -3.52
CA LEU A 266 -5.97 -5.89 -2.28
C LEU A 266 -7.00 -6.92 -1.75
N ALA A 267 -6.63 -7.68 -0.73
CA ALA A 267 -7.58 -8.56 -0.05
C ALA A 267 -8.86 -7.79 0.38
N GLY A 268 -10.02 -8.31 0.02
CA GLY A 268 -11.31 -7.69 0.35
C GLY A 268 -11.79 -6.58 -0.58
N THR A 269 -10.99 -6.12 -1.56
CA THR A 269 -11.48 -5.10 -2.50
C THR A 269 -12.37 -5.75 -3.57
N PRO A 270 -13.61 -5.28 -3.78
CA PRO A 270 -14.58 -5.95 -4.66
C PRO A 270 -14.46 -5.53 -6.15
N VAL A 271 -13.58 -4.59 -6.47
CA VAL A 271 -13.26 -4.10 -7.82
C VAL A 271 -11.76 -3.76 -7.90
N PRO A 272 -11.14 -3.70 -9.09
CA PRO A 272 -9.77 -3.21 -9.24
C PRO A 272 -9.59 -1.80 -8.65
N THR A 273 -8.60 -1.63 -7.76
CA THR A 273 -8.24 -0.31 -7.20
C THR A 273 -7.17 0.37 -8.03
N LEU A 274 -6.43 -0.39 -8.83
CA LEU A 274 -5.55 0.07 -9.92
C LEU A 274 -5.79 -0.83 -11.13
N GLY A 275 -5.62 -0.30 -12.34
CA GLY A 275 -5.98 -1.05 -13.54
C GLY A 275 -6.30 -0.16 -14.72
N PHE A 276 -7.21 -0.62 -15.56
CA PHE A 276 -7.62 0.05 -16.77
C PHE A 276 -9.02 -0.39 -17.19
N ASN A 277 -9.64 0.45 -18.00
CA ASN A 277 -10.85 0.14 -18.75
C ASN A 277 -10.61 0.41 -20.24
N LYS A 278 -11.68 0.55 -21.02
CA LYS A 278 -11.59 0.85 -22.46
C LYS A 278 -10.79 2.12 -22.81
N ASP A 279 -10.85 3.13 -21.94
CA ASP A 279 -10.49 4.51 -22.29
C ASP A 279 -9.43 5.14 -21.37
N VAL A 280 -9.25 4.62 -20.15
CA VAL A 280 -8.28 5.10 -19.16
C VAL A 280 -7.51 3.96 -18.51
N ALA A 281 -6.30 4.27 -18.07
CA ALA A 281 -5.48 3.41 -17.22
C ALA A 281 -4.97 4.23 -16.04
N TRP A 282 -4.97 3.64 -14.84
CA TRP A 282 -4.47 4.30 -13.63
C TRP A 282 -3.70 3.35 -12.70
N THR A 283 -2.83 3.96 -11.91
CA THR A 283 -2.07 3.32 -10.83
C THR A 283 -2.00 4.26 -9.63
N HIS A 284 -1.48 3.72 -8.53
CA HIS A 284 -1.27 4.44 -7.29
C HIS A 284 0.18 4.36 -6.83
N THR A 285 0.66 5.42 -6.20
CA THR A 285 1.92 5.43 -5.44
C THR A 285 1.64 6.03 -4.07
N VAL A 286 2.25 5.50 -3.01
CA VAL A 286 2.15 6.12 -1.67
C VAL A 286 2.62 7.57 -1.74
N THR A 287 1.79 8.48 -1.21
CA THR A 287 2.07 9.92 -1.19
C THR A 287 2.97 10.32 -0.02
N ALA A 288 3.70 11.42 -0.19
CA ALA A 288 4.41 12.08 0.91
C ALA A 288 3.47 12.91 1.81
N SER A 289 2.22 13.10 1.39
CA SER A 289 1.19 13.76 2.20
C SER A 289 0.99 13.02 3.53
N ARG A 290 0.71 13.79 4.58
CA ARG A 290 0.42 13.30 5.93
C ARG A 290 -1.08 13.28 6.12
N HIS A 291 -1.61 12.14 6.54
CA HIS A 291 -3.05 11.96 6.73
C HIS A 291 -3.48 12.17 8.19
N PHE A 292 -2.56 12.55 9.05
CA PHE A 292 -2.84 12.79 10.46
C PHE A 292 -2.03 13.97 10.99
N THR A 293 -2.48 14.52 12.11
CA THR A 293 -1.69 15.42 12.96
C THR A 293 -1.65 14.90 14.38
N LEU A 294 -0.57 15.22 15.09
CA LEU A 294 -0.45 14.99 16.52
C LEU A 294 -0.82 16.27 17.27
N PHE A 295 -1.45 16.14 18.42
CA PHE A 295 -1.80 17.25 19.30
C PHE A 295 -1.12 17.07 20.64
N GLN A 296 -0.29 18.04 21.05
CA GLN A 296 0.23 18.12 22.40
C GLN A 296 -0.85 18.69 23.32
N LEU A 297 -1.23 17.96 24.35
CA LEU A 297 -2.22 18.37 25.33
C LEU A 297 -1.52 18.90 26.58
N ALA A 298 -1.92 20.08 27.05
CA ALA A 298 -1.56 20.55 28.38
C ALA A 298 -2.49 19.89 29.40
N LEU A 299 -1.93 19.11 30.33
CA LEU A 299 -2.70 18.39 31.33
C LEU A 299 -2.97 19.25 32.56
N ASP A 300 -4.08 18.96 33.24
CA ASP A 300 -4.33 19.47 34.57
C ASP A 300 -3.31 18.86 35.57
N PRO A 301 -2.57 19.69 36.33
CA PRO A 301 -1.61 19.19 37.32
C PRO A 301 -2.21 18.25 38.37
N ALA A 302 -3.52 18.33 38.63
CA ALA A 302 -4.22 17.49 39.59
C ALA A 302 -4.74 16.17 39.01
N ASP A 303 -4.94 16.07 37.69
CA ASP A 303 -5.50 14.90 37.03
C ASP A 303 -4.92 14.73 35.62
N PRO A 304 -4.01 13.77 35.39
CA PRO A 304 -3.36 13.58 34.08
C PRO A 304 -4.32 13.03 33.01
N THR A 305 -5.60 12.80 33.34
CA THR A 305 -6.67 12.42 32.41
C THR A 305 -7.63 13.57 32.11
N VAL A 306 -7.29 14.78 32.55
CA VAL A 306 -7.95 16.05 32.21
C VAL A 306 -6.92 16.94 31.49
N TYR A 307 -7.35 17.56 30.39
CA TYR A 307 -6.54 18.47 29.60
C TYR A 307 -7.22 19.83 29.47
N LEU A 308 -6.47 20.85 29.08
CA LEU A 308 -6.96 22.22 28.98
C LEU A 308 -7.11 22.62 27.51
N ILE A 309 -8.20 23.33 27.19
CA ILE A 309 -8.35 24.07 25.94
C ILE A 309 -8.75 25.50 26.28
N ASP A 310 -7.93 26.48 25.90
CA ASP A 310 -8.11 27.90 26.21
C ASP A 310 -8.39 28.11 27.72
N GLY A 311 -7.65 27.40 28.56
CA GLY A 311 -7.80 27.39 30.03
C GLY A 311 -8.98 26.58 30.58
N LYS A 312 -9.87 26.06 29.72
CA LYS A 312 -11.04 25.26 30.14
C LYS A 312 -10.69 23.78 30.25
N ARG A 313 -11.09 23.17 31.36
CA ARG A 313 -10.91 21.74 31.64
C ARG A 313 -11.75 20.88 30.69
N GLN A 314 -11.12 19.87 30.11
CA GLN A 314 -11.72 18.86 29.24
C GLN A 314 -11.33 17.48 29.79
N LYS A 315 -12.31 16.61 30.03
CA LYS A 315 -12.04 15.25 30.49
C LYS A 315 -11.78 14.34 29.30
N MET A 316 -10.76 13.49 29.38
CA MET A 316 -10.58 12.42 28.40
C MET A 316 -11.69 11.37 28.53
N THR A 317 -12.09 10.80 27.39
CA THR A 317 -12.99 9.66 27.36
C THR A 317 -12.21 8.40 27.73
N LYS A 318 -12.66 7.67 28.76
CA LYS A 318 -12.07 6.37 29.16
C LYS A 318 -12.74 5.25 28.38
N MET A 319 -11.95 4.28 27.91
CA MET A 319 -12.41 3.15 27.10
C MET A 319 -11.85 1.85 27.69
N ALA A 320 -12.72 0.98 28.20
CA ALA A 320 -12.33 -0.37 28.60
C ALA A 320 -12.28 -1.27 27.36
N VAL A 321 -11.10 -1.81 27.05
CA VAL A 321 -10.82 -2.64 25.89
C VAL A 321 -10.54 -4.05 26.36
N THR A 322 -11.49 -4.96 26.13
CA THR A 322 -11.35 -6.37 26.49
C THR A 322 -10.94 -7.19 25.27
N VAL A 323 -9.80 -7.86 25.39
CA VAL A 323 -9.21 -8.76 24.38
C VAL A 323 -9.44 -10.22 24.81
N PRO A 324 -10.09 -11.04 23.99
CA PRO A 324 -10.23 -12.46 24.28
C PRO A 324 -8.88 -13.18 24.18
N MET A 325 -8.65 -14.12 25.10
CA MET A 325 -7.41 -14.89 25.20
C MET A 325 -7.62 -16.34 24.77
N PRO A 326 -6.55 -17.13 24.56
CA PRO A 326 -6.66 -18.55 24.29
C PRO A 326 -7.51 -19.28 25.33
N GLU A 327 -8.12 -20.39 24.93
CA GLU A 327 -8.98 -21.20 25.81
C GLU A 327 -8.26 -21.55 27.12
N GLY A 328 -8.99 -21.46 28.24
CA GLY A 328 -8.43 -21.64 29.58
C GLY A 328 -7.74 -20.39 30.16
N THR A 329 -7.59 -19.30 29.40
CA THR A 329 -7.03 -18.02 29.88
C THR A 329 -8.11 -16.95 29.98
N ALA A 330 -8.15 -16.21 31.08
CA ALA A 330 -9.10 -15.12 31.26
C ALA A 330 -8.85 -13.98 30.23
N PRO A 331 -9.91 -13.31 29.72
CA PRO A 331 -9.74 -12.14 28.87
C PRO A 331 -8.91 -11.04 29.54
N LEU A 332 -8.05 -10.37 28.77
CA LEU A 332 -7.30 -9.21 29.26
C LEU A 332 -8.14 -7.95 29.03
N THR A 333 -8.24 -7.09 30.04
CA THR A 333 -8.86 -5.76 29.88
C THR A 333 -7.83 -4.66 30.10
N ARG A 334 -7.72 -3.74 29.15
CA ARG A 334 -6.92 -2.53 29.24
C ARG A 334 -7.81 -1.30 29.25
N THR A 335 -7.43 -0.26 29.98
CA THR A 335 -8.12 1.04 29.91
C THR A 335 -7.33 1.97 29.01
N LEU A 336 -7.90 2.32 27.87
CA LEU A 336 -7.37 3.33 26.95
C LEU A 336 -8.15 4.64 27.08
N TYR A 337 -7.61 5.68 26.47
CA TYR A 337 -8.13 7.04 26.57
C TYR A 337 -8.22 7.70 25.19
N ALA A 338 -9.17 8.61 25.04
CA ALA A 338 -9.28 9.49 23.89
C ALA A 338 -9.54 10.94 24.32
N SER A 339 -8.94 11.88 23.60
CA SER A 339 -9.27 13.31 23.69
C SER A 339 -10.32 13.67 22.62
N ARG A 340 -10.70 14.96 22.51
CA ARG A 340 -11.53 15.42 21.39
C ARG A 340 -10.86 15.27 20.02
N TYR A 341 -9.53 15.16 19.99
CA TYR A 341 -8.76 15.05 18.76
C TYR A 341 -8.67 13.61 18.27
N GLY A 342 -8.86 12.62 19.15
CA GLY A 342 -8.71 11.20 18.83
C GLY A 342 -8.04 10.43 19.97
N PRO A 343 -7.61 9.18 19.71
CA PRO A 343 -6.97 8.34 20.71
C PRO A 343 -5.66 8.95 21.22
N MET A 344 -5.31 8.62 22.46
CA MET A 344 -4.02 8.97 23.02
C MET A 344 -2.89 8.18 22.34
N LEU A 345 -1.70 8.77 22.26
CA LEU A 345 -0.52 8.23 21.59
C LEU A 345 0.72 8.47 22.46
N ILE A 346 1.61 7.47 22.49
CA ILE A 346 3.01 7.67 22.91
C ILE A 346 3.96 7.26 21.78
N LEU A 347 5.06 7.99 21.62
CA LEU A 347 6.19 7.65 20.75
C LEU A 347 7.49 7.94 21.53
N PRO A 348 7.92 7.03 22.42
CA PRO A 348 9.08 7.26 23.28
C PRO A 348 10.39 7.59 22.54
N PRO A 349 10.73 6.96 21.38
CA PRO A 349 11.92 7.35 20.61
C PRO A 349 11.91 8.81 20.14
N ALA A 350 10.71 9.39 19.98
CA ALA A 350 10.50 10.80 19.66
C ALA A 350 10.29 11.67 20.92
N GLY A 351 10.56 11.16 22.12
CA GLY A 351 10.31 11.88 23.38
C GLY A 351 8.84 12.25 23.62
N LEU A 352 7.91 11.64 22.88
CA LEU A 352 6.47 11.85 23.03
C LEU A 352 5.94 10.85 24.05
N VAL A 353 6.03 11.19 25.32
CA VAL A 353 5.56 10.36 26.44
C VAL A 353 4.40 11.04 27.17
N TRP A 354 3.51 10.24 27.75
CA TRP A 354 2.46 10.74 28.64
C TRP A 354 3.04 10.91 30.05
N ASP A 355 3.18 12.17 30.49
CA ASP A 355 3.64 12.53 31.83
C ASP A 355 2.56 13.30 32.63
N LYS A 356 2.91 13.89 33.78
CA LYS A 356 1.95 14.62 34.62
C LYS A 356 1.51 15.98 34.04
N LYS A 357 2.21 16.49 33.04
CA LYS A 357 2.01 17.84 32.46
C LYS A 357 1.58 17.78 31.01
N THR A 358 1.95 16.73 30.29
CA THR A 358 1.78 16.64 28.84
C THR A 358 1.36 15.23 28.42
N ALA A 359 0.42 15.17 27.48
CA ALA A 359 0.08 13.96 26.74
C ALA A 359 -0.08 14.28 25.26
N PHE A 360 -0.17 13.25 24.43
CA PHE A 360 -0.30 13.40 22.98
C PHE A 360 -1.50 12.63 22.46
N ALA A 361 -2.23 13.21 21.52
CA ALA A 361 -3.31 12.54 20.80
C ALA A 361 -3.05 12.60 19.29
N ILE A 362 -3.54 11.60 18.56
CA ILE A 362 -3.49 11.57 17.10
C ILE A 362 -4.89 11.79 16.54
N ARG A 363 -4.98 12.61 15.48
CA ARG A 363 -6.20 12.76 14.67
C ARG A 363 -5.89 12.37 13.24
N ASP A 364 -6.62 11.39 12.72
CA ASP A 364 -6.44 10.85 11.37
C ASP A 364 -7.61 11.30 10.46
N ALA A 365 -7.29 11.83 9.28
CA ALA A 365 -8.23 12.31 8.28
C ALA A 365 -8.94 11.14 7.56
N ASN A 366 -8.37 9.94 7.65
CA ASN A 366 -8.94 8.72 7.11
C ASN A 366 -9.85 7.96 8.09
N HIS A 367 -9.94 8.40 9.35
CA HIS A 367 -10.87 7.81 10.30
C HIS A 367 -12.30 7.90 9.80
N ASP A 368 -13.03 6.78 9.81
CA ASP A 368 -14.36 6.63 9.24
C ASP A 368 -14.45 6.96 7.73
N ASN A 369 -13.34 6.90 6.99
CA ASN A 369 -13.33 7.18 5.54
C ASN A 369 -14.02 6.05 4.75
N GLN A 370 -15.32 6.19 4.60
CA GLN A 370 -16.15 5.30 3.80
C GLN A 370 -16.24 5.78 2.34
N ARG A 371 -15.37 6.67 1.85
CA ARG A 371 -15.50 7.25 0.49
C ARG A 371 -14.60 6.56 -0.55
N GLY A 372 -13.64 5.73 -0.14
CA GLY A 372 -12.70 5.08 -1.07
C GLY A 372 -13.38 4.23 -2.15
N LEU A 373 -14.20 3.24 -1.76
CA LEU A 373 -14.88 2.35 -2.72
C LEU A 373 -15.70 3.11 -3.79
N PRO A 374 -16.61 4.04 -3.44
CA PRO A 374 -17.33 4.80 -4.47
C PRO A 374 -16.40 5.66 -5.35
N THR A 375 -15.25 6.13 -4.84
CA THR A 375 -14.25 6.81 -5.67
C THR A 375 -13.63 5.86 -6.70
N TRP A 376 -13.21 4.65 -6.32
CA TRP A 376 -12.66 3.68 -7.28
C TRP A 376 -13.69 3.18 -8.30
N ILE A 377 -14.97 3.06 -7.92
CA ILE A 377 -16.05 2.80 -8.88
C ILE A 377 -16.10 3.93 -9.92
N ALA A 378 -16.08 5.19 -9.48
CA ALA A 378 -16.12 6.33 -10.39
C ALA A 378 -14.87 6.42 -11.30
N ILE A 379 -13.68 6.10 -10.77
CA ILE A 379 -12.45 6.01 -11.57
C ILE A 379 -12.57 4.92 -12.64
N GLY A 380 -13.05 3.72 -12.28
CA GLY A 380 -13.24 2.64 -13.23
C GLY A 380 -14.32 2.90 -14.29
N GLN A 381 -15.23 3.86 -14.05
CA GLN A 381 -16.23 4.31 -15.02
C GLN A 381 -15.74 5.48 -15.90
N ALA A 382 -14.60 6.09 -15.58
CA ALA A 382 -14.12 7.27 -16.26
C ALA A 382 -13.73 6.98 -17.71
N LYS A 383 -13.96 7.96 -18.59
CA LYS A 383 -13.68 7.90 -20.04
C LYS A 383 -12.48 8.74 -20.47
N ASN A 384 -11.91 9.49 -19.54
CA ASN A 384 -10.75 10.34 -19.75
C ASN A 384 -10.15 10.73 -18.39
N THR A 385 -8.95 11.32 -18.41
CA THR A 385 -8.27 11.72 -17.17
C THR A 385 -9.00 12.86 -16.42
N ALA A 386 -9.77 13.71 -17.10
CA ALA A 386 -10.55 14.77 -16.45
C ALA A 386 -11.68 14.20 -15.58
N GLU A 387 -12.33 13.11 -16.00
CA GLU A 387 -13.33 12.40 -15.19
C GLU A 387 -12.71 11.72 -13.96
N ILE A 388 -11.49 11.16 -14.09
CA ILE A 388 -10.73 10.64 -12.93
C ILE A 388 -10.45 11.78 -11.94
N ARG A 389 -9.96 12.92 -12.43
CA ARG A 389 -9.71 14.11 -11.62
C ARG A 389 -10.98 14.55 -10.87
N ALA A 390 -12.11 14.66 -11.57
CA ALA A 390 -13.38 15.04 -10.96
C ALA A 390 -13.84 14.05 -9.87
N ALA A 391 -13.60 12.75 -10.05
CA ALA A 391 -13.94 11.72 -9.07
C ALA A 391 -13.14 11.88 -7.76
N VAL A 392 -11.82 12.09 -7.86
CA VAL A 392 -10.95 12.27 -6.68
C VAL A 392 -11.18 13.62 -6.00
N GLU A 393 -11.38 14.70 -6.76
CA GLU A 393 -11.69 16.04 -6.24
C GLU A 393 -12.98 16.07 -5.43
N LYS A 394 -14.05 15.46 -5.98
CA LYS A 394 -15.38 15.47 -5.35
C LYS A 394 -15.41 14.69 -4.04
N SER A 395 -14.71 13.55 -4.00
CA SER A 395 -14.85 12.59 -2.91
C SER A 395 -13.85 12.80 -1.78
N LEU A 396 -12.62 13.26 -2.09
CA LEU A 396 -11.47 13.15 -1.19
C LEU A 396 -11.46 11.78 -0.47
N GLY A 397 -11.76 10.73 -1.25
CA GLY A 397 -11.94 9.37 -0.76
C GLY A 397 -10.67 8.54 -0.84
N ILE A 398 -9.74 8.91 -1.74
CA ILE A 398 -8.43 8.27 -1.83
C ILE A 398 -7.65 8.56 -0.54
N PRO A 399 -7.18 7.54 0.18
CA PRO A 399 -6.75 7.74 1.55
C PRO A 399 -5.30 8.22 1.66
N TRP A 400 -4.35 7.57 0.99
CA TRP A 400 -2.91 7.79 1.20
C TRP A 400 -2.04 7.51 -0.03
N VAL A 401 -2.62 7.64 -1.22
CA VAL A 401 -1.90 7.42 -2.48
C VAL A 401 -2.15 8.53 -3.50
N ASN A 402 -1.12 8.87 -4.27
CA ASN A 402 -1.28 9.59 -5.52
C ASN A 402 -2.14 8.75 -6.48
N THR A 403 -2.92 9.40 -7.33
CA THR A 403 -3.58 8.79 -8.49
C THR A 403 -2.86 9.22 -9.75
N ILE A 404 -2.26 8.28 -10.48
CA ILE A 404 -1.51 8.54 -11.71
C ILE A 404 -2.24 7.84 -12.85
N ALA A 405 -2.60 8.58 -13.88
CA ALA A 405 -3.45 8.06 -14.94
C ALA A 405 -3.09 8.60 -16.31
N VAL A 406 -3.49 7.84 -17.34
CA VAL A 406 -3.48 8.28 -18.73
C VAL A 406 -4.82 7.94 -19.38
N ASP A 407 -5.13 8.62 -20.48
CA ASP A 407 -6.25 8.25 -21.34
C ASP A 407 -5.83 7.98 -22.78
N ARG A 408 -6.71 7.30 -23.51
CA ARG A 408 -6.51 6.96 -24.93
C ARG A 408 -6.29 8.16 -25.86
N ASN A 409 -6.57 9.39 -25.40
CA ASN A 409 -6.41 10.64 -26.16
C ASN A 409 -5.04 11.32 -25.88
N GLY A 410 -4.17 10.66 -25.11
CA GLY A 410 -2.82 11.13 -24.86
C GLY A 410 -2.71 12.16 -23.75
N ASN A 411 -3.66 12.22 -22.81
CA ASN A 411 -3.52 13.06 -21.62
C ASN A 411 -2.97 12.24 -20.45
N ALA A 412 -2.04 12.82 -19.70
CA ALA A 412 -1.51 12.29 -18.44
C ALA A 412 -2.01 13.12 -17.25
N LEU A 413 -2.30 12.44 -16.14
CA LEU A 413 -2.73 13.01 -14.87
C LEU A 413 -1.88 12.46 -13.73
N LEU A 414 -1.52 13.33 -12.80
CA LEU A 414 -1.09 12.98 -11.45
C LEU A 414 -1.89 13.84 -10.48
N ALA A 415 -2.68 13.21 -9.61
CA ALA A 415 -3.45 13.87 -8.56
C ALA A 415 -3.02 13.32 -7.19
N ASP A 416 -2.44 14.18 -6.36
CA ASP A 416 -2.22 13.94 -4.93
C ASP A 416 -3.38 14.57 -4.14
N MET A 417 -4.60 14.21 -4.53
CA MET A 417 -5.86 14.69 -3.95
C MET A 417 -6.44 13.61 -3.06
N THR A 418 -6.16 13.71 -1.77
CA THR A 418 -6.41 12.65 -0.79
C THR A 418 -7.11 13.21 0.46
N ALA A 419 -7.51 12.33 1.37
CA ALA A 419 -8.02 12.73 2.68
C ALA A 419 -6.87 13.27 3.55
N VAL A 420 -6.66 14.58 3.53
CA VAL A 420 -5.56 15.27 4.24
C VAL A 420 -6.13 16.25 5.27
N PRO A 421 -5.52 16.37 6.47
CA PRO A 421 -5.86 17.41 7.44
C PRO A 421 -5.80 18.82 6.86
N ASN A 422 -6.85 19.62 7.08
CA ASN A 422 -6.86 21.03 6.69
C ASN A 422 -6.06 21.88 7.68
N VAL A 423 -4.74 21.87 7.48
CA VAL A 423 -3.81 22.68 8.27
C VAL A 423 -2.85 23.38 7.31
N SER A 424 -2.93 24.71 7.28
CA SER A 424 -2.04 25.54 6.47
C SER A 424 -0.64 25.66 7.08
N ALA A 425 0.35 26.02 6.25
CA ALA A 425 1.72 26.27 6.71
C ALA A 425 1.77 27.31 7.85
N ALA A 426 1.07 28.43 7.68
CA ALA A 426 1.01 29.50 8.68
C ALA A 426 0.41 29.02 10.01
N ARG A 427 -0.54 28.08 9.97
CA ARG A 427 -1.12 27.49 11.19
C ARG A 427 -0.16 26.52 11.86
N ILE A 428 0.51 25.66 11.10
CA ILE A 428 1.53 24.75 11.64
C ILE A 428 2.57 25.57 12.41
N GLU A 429 3.02 26.70 11.84
CA GLU A 429 3.96 27.60 12.49
C GLU A 429 3.37 28.30 13.74
N ALA A 430 2.19 28.92 13.62
CA ALA A 430 1.55 29.64 14.73
C ALA A 430 1.11 28.74 15.90
N CYS A 431 1.00 27.43 15.67
CA CYS A 431 0.58 26.42 16.63
C CYS A 431 1.68 25.41 16.97
N ALA A 432 2.93 25.66 16.56
CA ALA A 432 4.06 24.81 16.93
C ALA A 432 4.36 24.92 18.43
N VAL A 433 4.52 23.77 19.10
CA VAL A 433 5.00 23.72 20.49
C VAL A 433 6.54 23.68 20.56
N PRO A 434 7.21 24.06 21.67
CA PRO A 434 8.68 24.09 21.74
C PRO A 434 9.39 22.77 21.36
N ARG A 435 8.80 21.60 21.71
CA ARG A 435 9.32 20.27 21.34
C ARG A 435 9.26 20.00 19.83
N THR A 436 8.40 20.71 19.09
CA THR A 436 8.21 20.55 17.63
C THR A 436 9.49 20.81 16.85
N LYS A 437 10.29 21.81 17.24
CA LYS A 437 11.54 22.15 16.51
C LYS A 437 12.61 21.04 16.55
N ALA A 438 12.58 20.17 17.57
CA ALA A 438 13.53 19.06 17.73
C ALA A 438 13.03 17.72 17.11
N LEU A 439 11.72 17.56 16.92
CA LEU A 439 11.08 16.36 16.35
C LEU A 439 10.76 16.49 14.85
N LEU A 440 11.16 17.61 14.25
CA LEU A 440 10.92 17.96 12.86
C LEU A 440 12.17 17.92 11.93
N PRO A 441 13.28 17.20 12.20
CA PRO A 441 14.32 17.12 11.17
C PRO A 441 13.71 16.41 9.93
N PRO A 442 13.86 16.99 8.73
CA PRO A 442 13.46 16.34 7.48
C PRO A 442 14.09 14.94 7.35
N PRO A 443 13.43 13.97 6.70
CA PRO A 443 12.19 14.08 5.91
C PRO A 443 10.88 13.69 6.67
N ALA A 444 10.99 13.11 7.87
CA ALA A 444 9.91 12.45 8.60
C ALA A 444 9.01 13.39 9.44
N ARG A 445 8.48 14.47 8.86
CA ARG A 445 7.77 15.48 9.67
C ARG A 445 6.41 14.97 10.20
N LEU A 446 6.40 14.58 11.47
CA LEU A 446 5.18 14.54 12.28
C LEU A 446 4.70 15.98 12.50
N VAL A 447 3.46 16.28 12.12
CA VAL A 447 2.86 17.61 12.37
C VAL A 447 2.33 17.63 13.80
N LEU A 448 3.12 18.19 14.73
CA LEU A 448 2.73 18.36 16.13
C LEU A 448 2.15 19.76 16.38
N ILE A 449 0.91 19.80 16.85
CA ILE A 449 0.10 21.00 17.04
C ILE A 449 -0.16 21.21 18.54
N ASP A 450 -0.18 22.47 19.00
CA ASP A 450 -0.65 22.83 20.33
C ASP A 450 -2.15 22.55 20.49
N GLY A 451 -2.49 21.42 21.10
CA GLY A 451 -3.85 21.01 21.38
C GLY A 451 -4.52 21.74 22.54
N SER A 452 -3.80 22.63 23.23
CA SER A 452 -4.37 23.46 24.29
C SER A 452 -5.06 24.74 23.80
N ARG A 453 -5.00 25.02 22.49
CA ARG A 453 -5.56 26.23 21.87
C ARG A 453 -6.61 25.84 20.84
N ALA A 454 -7.87 26.26 21.02
CA ALA A 454 -8.92 25.88 20.06
C ALA A 454 -8.67 26.46 18.66
N ALA A 455 -7.98 27.60 18.56
CA ALA A 455 -7.58 28.20 17.29
C ALA A 455 -6.63 27.33 16.45
N CYS A 456 -6.02 26.30 17.06
CA CYS A 456 -5.09 25.37 16.42
C CYS A 456 -5.78 24.11 15.87
N ASP A 457 -7.10 23.97 16.05
CA ASP A 457 -7.85 22.85 15.48
C ASP A 457 -7.85 22.88 13.94
N TRP A 458 -8.19 21.74 13.31
CA TRP A 458 -8.29 21.65 11.86
C TRP A 458 -9.36 22.60 11.32
N GLN A 459 -9.06 23.22 10.18
CA GLN A 459 -9.98 24.12 9.51
C GLN A 459 -11.14 23.35 8.85
N VAL A 460 -12.36 23.83 9.06
CA VAL A 460 -13.52 23.34 8.32
C VAL A 460 -13.73 24.23 7.11
N ALA A 461 -13.39 23.72 5.92
CA ALA A 461 -13.63 24.43 4.67
C ALA A 461 -14.95 23.99 4.04
N LYS A 462 -15.73 24.97 3.55
CA LYS A 462 -16.99 24.72 2.84
C LYS A 462 -16.72 23.91 1.57
N GLY A 463 -17.58 22.95 1.26
CA GLY A 463 -17.50 22.16 0.02
C GLY A 463 -16.57 20.96 0.08
N THR A 464 -15.95 20.69 1.23
CA THR A 464 -15.18 19.45 1.44
C THR A 464 -16.11 18.28 1.76
N ALA A 465 -15.72 17.07 1.35
CA ALA A 465 -16.53 15.86 1.50
C ALA A 465 -16.69 15.39 2.96
N ALA A 466 -15.79 15.83 3.85
CA ALA A 466 -15.86 15.61 5.29
C ALA A 466 -15.23 16.81 6.03
N PRO A 467 -15.73 17.16 7.23
CA PRO A 467 -15.21 18.30 7.99
C PRO A 467 -13.75 18.09 8.39
N GLY A 468 -12.95 19.15 8.27
CA GLY A 468 -11.53 19.12 8.64
C GLY A 468 -10.60 18.63 7.53
N LEU A 469 -11.12 18.25 6.35
CA LEU A 469 -10.30 17.92 5.19
C LEU A 469 -9.83 19.17 4.44
N MET A 470 -8.61 19.11 3.90
CA MET A 470 -8.06 20.15 3.03
C MET A 470 -8.83 20.16 1.69
N PRO A 471 -9.32 21.32 1.21
CA PRO A 471 -9.95 21.41 -0.11
C PRO A 471 -9.07 20.83 -1.21
N ALA A 472 -9.67 20.13 -2.19
CA ALA A 472 -8.92 19.56 -3.30
C ALA A 472 -8.13 20.62 -4.09
N ALA A 473 -8.66 21.85 -4.19
CA ALA A 473 -8.01 22.98 -4.85
C ALA A 473 -6.73 23.46 -4.16
N ASP A 474 -6.54 23.11 -2.88
CA ASP A 474 -5.34 23.44 -2.10
C ASP A 474 -4.33 22.26 -2.10
N GLN A 475 -4.64 21.16 -2.79
CA GLN A 475 -3.79 19.97 -2.94
C GLN A 475 -3.16 19.92 -4.33
N ALA A 476 -2.19 19.02 -4.54
CA ALA A 476 -1.43 18.97 -5.79
C ALA A 476 -2.15 18.17 -6.88
N VAL A 477 -2.25 18.74 -8.07
CA VAL A 477 -2.74 18.07 -9.28
C VAL A 477 -2.04 18.60 -10.52
N PHE A 478 -1.71 17.71 -11.44
CA PHE A 478 -0.98 18.03 -12.66
C PHE A 478 -1.58 17.28 -13.84
N THR A 479 -1.76 17.99 -14.95
CA THR A 479 -2.17 17.41 -16.23
C THR A 479 -1.17 17.82 -17.29
N ARG A 480 -0.68 16.86 -18.08
CA ARG A 480 0.35 17.10 -19.11
C ARG A 480 0.11 16.20 -20.32
N ARG A 481 0.76 16.53 -21.44
CA ARG A 481 0.80 15.68 -22.64
C ARG A 481 2.17 15.05 -22.91
N ASP A 482 3.22 15.45 -22.21
CA ASP A 482 4.51 14.74 -22.23
C ASP A 482 4.55 13.66 -21.14
N TYR A 483 4.98 13.93 -19.90
CA TYR A 483 4.96 12.90 -18.86
C TYR A 483 4.84 13.45 -17.43
N LEU A 484 4.36 12.58 -16.54
CA LEU A 484 4.36 12.74 -15.09
C LEU A 484 4.88 11.44 -14.47
N ALA A 485 5.74 11.54 -13.46
CA ALA A 485 6.27 10.39 -12.75
C ALA A 485 6.23 10.60 -11.24
N ASN A 486 6.07 9.52 -10.48
CA ASN A 486 6.25 9.54 -9.04
C ASN A 486 6.90 8.24 -8.55
N SER A 487 7.83 8.41 -7.60
CA SER A 487 8.50 7.34 -6.88
C SER A 487 8.51 7.60 -5.37
N ASN A 488 7.37 8.06 -4.83
CA ASN A 488 7.06 8.34 -3.41
C ASN A 488 7.69 9.58 -2.78
N ASP A 489 8.59 10.27 -3.47
CA ASP A 489 8.89 11.65 -3.13
C ASP A 489 7.64 12.53 -3.32
N SER A 490 7.62 13.69 -2.67
CA SER A 490 6.48 14.62 -2.70
C SER A 490 6.13 15.11 -4.11
N TYR A 491 4.94 15.69 -4.23
CA TYR A 491 4.40 16.37 -5.42
C TYR A 491 5.36 17.36 -6.10
N TRP A 492 6.41 17.82 -5.41
CA TRP A 492 7.30 18.89 -5.88
C TRP A 492 7.98 18.59 -7.22
N LEU A 493 8.45 17.36 -7.43
CA LEU A 493 9.27 17.01 -8.60
C LEU A 493 8.71 15.80 -9.36
N THR A 494 7.48 15.93 -9.85
CA THR A 494 6.85 14.92 -10.72
C THR A 494 7.45 14.91 -12.14
N THR A 495 8.04 16.03 -12.55
CA THR A 495 8.90 16.19 -13.73
C THR A 495 9.87 17.34 -13.47
N PRO A 496 11.15 17.25 -13.88
CA PRO A 496 12.10 18.34 -13.73
C PRO A 496 11.81 19.53 -14.66
N ARG A 497 10.96 19.34 -15.68
CA ARG A 497 10.60 20.39 -16.65
C ARG A 497 9.67 21.45 -16.08
N ALA A 498 8.97 21.15 -14.99
CA ALA A 498 8.10 22.10 -14.29
C ALA A 498 7.94 21.71 -12.81
N PRO A 499 8.93 21.98 -11.96
CA PRO A 499 8.80 21.76 -10.52
C PRO A 499 7.60 22.52 -9.95
N ALA A 500 6.85 21.89 -9.05
CA ALA A 500 5.63 22.48 -8.50
C ALA A 500 5.93 23.61 -7.50
N ALA A 501 4.98 24.53 -7.35
CA ALA A 501 5.02 25.54 -6.29
C ALA A 501 4.97 24.87 -4.90
N VAL A 502 5.58 25.52 -3.90
CA VAL A 502 5.55 25.03 -2.52
C VAL A 502 4.14 25.15 -1.95
N LEU A 503 3.55 24.02 -1.55
CA LEU A 503 2.25 23.92 -0.87
C LEU A 503 2.44 23.70 0.63
N SER A 504 1.33 23.45 1.35
CA SER A 504 1.37 23.17 2.80
C SER A 504 2.34 22.03 3.12
N PRO A 505 3.15 22.14 4.21
CA PRO A 505 4.07 21.07 4.64
C PRO A 505 3.40 19.72 4.91
N VAL A 506 2.08 19.71 5.17
CA VAL A 506 1.30 18.47 5.33
C VAL A 506 1.26 17.65 4.04
N LEU A 507 1.46 18.27 2.86
CA LEU A 507 1.49 17.59 1.56
C LEU A 507 2.89 17.00 1.21
N GLY A 508 3.84 17.09 2.14
CA GLY A 508 5.21 16.62 1.94
C GLY A 508 6.20 17.74 1.61
N THR A 509 7.50 17.40 1.65
CA THR A 509 8.59 18.39 1.55
C THR A 509 8.86 18.81 0.11
N ALA A 510 8.84 20.11 -0.18
CA ALA A 510 9.30 20.67 -1.46
C ALA A 510 10.73 21.21 -1.33
N GLN A 511 11.40 21.44 -2.46
CA GLN A 511 12.73 22.04 -2.53
C GLN A 511 13.80 21.32 -1.69
N SER A 512 13.72 19.99 -1.63
CA SER A 512 14.66 19.15 -0.87
C SER A 512 15.16 17.98 -1.71
N GLN A 513 16.29 17.41 -1.30
CA GLN A 513 16.90 16.26 -1.96
C GLN A 513 15.86 15.16 -2.21
N ARG A 514 15.86 14.61 -3.43
CA ARG A 514 15.04 13.47 -3.82
C ARG A 514 15.77 12.16 -3.57
N THR A 515 15.01 11.11 -3.32
CA THR A 515 15.55 9.75 -3.19
C THR A 515 16.26 9.33 -4.49
N LEU A 516 17.21 8.40 -4.38
CA LEU A 516 17.90 7.87 -5.57
C LEU A 516 16.93 7.18 -6.55
N ARG A 517 15.83 6.59 -6.07
CA ARG A 517 14.81 5.98 -6.93
C ARG A 517 14.02 7.01 -7.73
N THR A 518 13.61 8.12 -7.12
CA THR A 518 12.99 9.24 -7.85
C THR A 518 13.94 9.80 -8.88
N ARG A 519 15.20 10.06 -8.49
CA ARG A 519 16.22 10.58 -9.41
C ARG A 519 16.46 9.64 -10.58
N SER A 520 16.60 8.33 -10.33
CA SER A 520 16.76 7.31 -11.37
C SER A 520 15.60 7.34 -12.36
N GLY A 521 14.36 7.37 -11.87
CA GLY A 521 13.18 7.42 -12.75
C GLY A 521 13.17 8.65 -13.65
N LEU A 522 13.47 9.82 -13.10
CA LEU A 522 13.53 11.07 -13.87
C LEU A 522 14.68 11.06 -14.89
N ILE A 523 15.87 10.63 -14.49
CA ILE A 523 17.06 10.54 -15.36
C ILE A 523 16.78 9.59 -16.52
N GLU A 524 16.26 8.39 -16.25
CA GLU A 524 16.01 7.39 -17.29
C GLU A 524 14.90 7.81 -18.24
N ILE A 525 13.81 8.41 -17.74
CA ILE A 525 12.74 8.93 -18.59
C ILE A 525 13.24 10.07 -19.48
N GLU A 526 13.93 11.07 -18.94
CA GLU A 526 14.46 12.19 -19.73
C GLU A 526 15.48 11.71 -20.78
N ALA A 527 16.34 10.75 -20.41
CA ALA A 527 17.28 10.16 -21.37
C ALA A 527 16.57 9.43 -22.52
N GLN A 528 15.50 8.69 -22.23
CA GLN A 528 14.70 8.02 -23.26
C GLN A 528 13.98 9.03 -24.16
N LEU A 529 13.35 10.05 -23.57
CA LEU A 529 12.65 11.10 -24.33
C LEU A 529 13.58 11.98 -25.18
N ALA A 530 14.84 12.14 -24.74
CA ALA A 530 15.86 12.80 -25.55
C ALA A 530 16.31 11.95 -26.74
N ALA A 531 16.26 10.61 -26.63
CA ALA A 531 16.60 9.68 -27.70
C ALA A 531 15.44 9.43 -28.67
N GLY A 532 14.19 9.55 -28.22
CA GLY A 532 13.00 9.36 -29.04
C GLY A 532 11.72 9.24 -28.22
N LYS A 533 10.62 8.90 -28.89
CA LYS A 533 9.34 8.67 -28.22
C LYS A 533 9.30 7.28 -27.57
N ILE A 534 8.51 7.14 -26.51
CA ILE A 534 8.37 5.89 -25.74
C ILE A 534 7.20 5.07 -26.30
N ASP A 535 7.39 3.76 -26.40
CA ASP A 535 6.34 2.78 -26.67
C ASP A 535 6.24 1.75 -25.52
N SER A 536 5.27 0.84 -25.61
CA SER A 536 5.07 -0.20 -24.59
C SER A 536 6.30 -1.11 -24.41
N ALA A 537 7.03 -1.43 -25.47
CA ALA A 537 8.23 -2.28 -25.38
C ALA A 537 9.37 -1.57 -24.62
N THR A 538 9.57 -0.30 -24.89
CA THR A 538 10.54 0.57 -24.21
C THR A 538 10.17 0.70 -22.74
N ALA A 539 8.90 1.01 -22.43
CA ALA A 539 8.44 1.14 -21.05
C ALA A 539 8.63 -0.16 -20.24
N ARG A 540 8.28 -1.34 -20.80
CA ARG A 540 8.53 -2.64 -20.14
C ARG A 540 10.02 -2.89 -19.89
N THR A 541 10.88 -2.53 -20.84
CA THR A 541 12.33 -2.65 -20.70
C THR A 541 12.86 -1.74 -19.59
N MET A 542 12.40 -0.49 -19.52
CA MET A 542 12.81 0.46 -18.49
C MET A 542 12.45 -0.02 -17.09
N VAL A 543 11.23 -0.54 -16.88
CA VAL A 543 10.79 -1.02 -15.56
C VAL A 543 11.70 -2.12 -15.04
N PHE A 544 12.12 -3.07 -15.89
CA PHE A 544 12.99 -4.19 -15.52
C PHE A 544 14.46 -4.01 -15.94
N ALA A 545 14.92 -2.77 -16.13
CA ALA A 545 16.31 -2.49 -16.47
C ALA A 545 17.30 -2.83 -15.32
N ASN A 546 16.80 -2.85 -14.07
CA ASN A 546 17.53 -3.18 -12.84
C ASN A 546 18.83 -2.39 -12.63
N LYS A 547 18.96 -1.19 -13.21
CA LYS A 547 20.14 -0.34 -13.06
C LYS A 547 20.23 0.26 -11.66
N SER A 548 21.44 0.45 -11.17
CA SER A 548 21.74 1.08 -9.88
C SER A 548 22.27 2.49 -10.06
N LEU A 549 21.43 3.51 -9.85
CA LEU A 549 21.92 4.90 -9.86
C LEU A 549 22.98 5.14 -8.79
N ALA A 550 22.87 4.50 -7.62
CA ALA A 550 23.91 4.57 -6.60
C ALA A 550 25.27 4.14 -7.18
N ALA A 551 25.31 3.01 -7.88
CA ALA A 551 26.54 2.51 -8.50
C ALA A 551 27.07 3.47 -9.56
N ASP A 552 26.21 4.01 -10.42
CA ASP A 552 26.63 4.95 -11.46
C ASP A 552 27.24 6.24 -10.90
N LEU A 553 26.73 6.72 -9.77
CA LEU A 553 27.23 7.93 -9.11
C LEU A 553 28.57 7.73 -8.39
N VAL A 554 28.89 6.50 -7.96
CA VAL A 554 29.98 6.26 -6.99
C VAL A 554 31.08 5.34 -7.47
N MET A 555 30.81 4.47 -8.46
CA MET A 555 31.75 3.41 -8.87
C MET A 555 33.13 3.95 -9.29
N PRO A 556 33.24 5.04 -10.08
CA PRO A 556 34.56 5.57 -10.45
C PRO A 556 35.43 5.94 -9.23
N GLY A 557 34.83 6.60 -8.23
CA GLY A 557 35.54 6.98 -7.00
C GLY A 557 35.85 5.76 -6.11
N LEU A 558 34.91 4.83 -6.00
CA LEU A 558 35.08 3.61 -5.20
C LEU A 558 36.20 2.71 -5.75
N LEU A 559 36.26 2.53 -7.07
CA LEU A 559 37.35 1.80 -7.72
C LEU A 559 38.69 2.52 -7.58
N GLY A 560 38.69 3.86 -7.56
CA GLY A 560 39.89 4.64 -7.24
C GLY A 560 40.39 4.39 -5.81
N LEU A 561 39.48 4.25 -4.85
CA LEU A 561 39.80 4.04 -3.43
C LEU A 561 40.37 2.66 -3.11
N CYS A 562 39.86 1.60 -3.75
CA CYS A 562 40.30 0.22 -3.50
C CYS A 562 41.49 -0.21 -4.35
N ARG A 563 41.84 0.52 -5.40
CA ARG A 563 42.95 0.15 -6.29
C ARG A 563 44.29 0.27 -5.55
N GLY A 564 45.07 -0.81 -5.59
CA GLY A 564 46.38 -0.88 -4.93
C GLY A 564 46.33 -1.23 -3.44
N ASP A 565 45.14 -1.32 -2.84
CA ASP A 565 44.96 -1.86 -1.50
C ASP A 565 44.89 -3.40 -1.58
N ALA A 566 45.93 -4.07 -1.10
CA ALA A 566 46.02 -5.52 -1.13
C ALA A 566 44.88 -6.21 -0.35
N SER A 567 44.35 -5.58 0.70
CA SER A 567 43.26 -6.13 1.50
C SER A 567 41.92 -6.11 0.74
N LEU A 568 41.75 -5.14 -0.17
CA LEU A 568 40.53 -4.93 -0.95
C LEU A 568 40.63 -5.45 -2.40
N ALA A 569 41.74 -6.07 -2.80
CA ALA A 569 41.99 -6.47 -4.18
C ALA A 569 40.86 -7.32 -4.78
N GLY A 570 40.34 -8.30 -4.02
CA GLY A 570 39.22 -9.15 -4.45
C GLY A 570 37.91 -8.38 -4.61
N ALA A 571 37.61 -7.47 -3.67
CA ALA A 571 36.43 -6.61 -3.75
C ALA A 571 36.50 -5.66 -4.95
N CYS A 572 37.68 -5.07 -5.16
CA CYS A 572 37.93 -4.15 -6.26
C CYS A 572 37.77 -4.86 -7.61
N ALA A 573 38.28 -6.09 -7.75
CA ALA A 573 38.10 -6.90 -8.94
C ALA A 573 36.63 -7.25 -9.21
N ALA A 574 35.90 -7.70 -8.18
CA ALA A 574 34.47 -8.04 -8.30
C ALA A 574 33.63 -6.82 -8.72
N LEU A 575 33.86 -5.66 -8.10
CA LEU A 575 33.14 -4.42 -8.44
C LEU A 575 33.53 -3.85 -9.80
N ALA A 576 34.79 -4.01 -10.22
CA ALA A 576 35.24 -3.59 -11.55
C ALA A 576 34.62 -4.44 -12.67
N GLY A 577 34.38 -5.73 -12.41
CA GLY A 577 33.71 -6.65 -13.34
C GLY A 577 32.18 -6.56 -13.33
N TRP A 578 31.59 -5.84 -12.37
CA TRP A 578 30.14 -5.72 -12.24
C TRP A 578 29.54 -4.77 -13.28
N ASP A 579 28.42 -5.16 -13.88
CA ASP A 579 27.65 -4.40 -14.86
C ASP A 579 26.79 -3.27 -14.27
N ARG A 580 26.85 -3.08 -12.94
CA ARG A 580 26.06 -2.10 -12.17
C ARG A 580 24.55 -2.34 -12.21
N LYS A 581 24.14 -3.57 -12.50
CA LYS A 581 22.75 -3.99 -12.49
C LYS A 581 22.48 -5.07 -11.45
N PHE A 582 21.21 -5.27 -11.17
CA PHE A 582 20.70 -6.36 -10.36
C PHE A 582 19.92 -7.35 -11.24
N ASP A 583 20.50 -7.73 -12.38
CA ASP A 583 20.00 -8.82 -13.23
C ASP A 583 20.44 -10.17 -12.64
N LEU A 584 19.76 -11.26 -13.02
CA LEU A 584 20.05 -12.59 -12.45
C LEU A 584 21.52 -13.00 -12.63
N ASP A 585 22.14 -12.61 -13.74
CA ASP A 585 23.53 -12.91 -14.08
C ASP A 585 24.55 -11.88 -13.60
N SER A 586 24.10 -10.76 -13.02
CA SER A 586 25.01 -9.72 -12.52
C SER A 586 25.89 -10.26 -11.39
N ARG A 587 27.21 -10.10 -11.54
CA ARG A 587 28.23 -10.55 -10.57
C ARG A 587 28.83 -9.37 -9.84
N GLY A 588 28.94 -9.45 -8.51
CA GLY A 588 29.39 -8.35 -7.66
C GLY A 588 28.28 -7.45 -7.11
N ALA A 589 27.02 -7.68 -7.54
CA ALA A 589 25.86 -6.89 -7.13
C ALA A 589 25.61 -6.94 -5.61
N TYR A 590 25.70 -8.13 -5.01
CA TYR A 590 25.47 -8.28 -3.56
C TYR A 590 26.55 -7.60 -2.71
N LEU A 591 27.81 -7.64 -3.16
CA LEU A 591 28.91 -6.92 -2.52
C LEU A 591 28.63 -5.41 -2.51
N PHE A 592 28.23 -4.85 -3.65
CA PHE A 592 27.88 -3.44 -3.73
C PHE A 592 26.69 -3.09 -2.84
N ALA A 593 25.64 -3.91 -2.84
CA ALA A 593 24.48 -3.69 -1.98
C ALA A 593 24.86 -3.70 -0.49
N ALA A 594 25.70 -4.66 -0.07
CA ALA A 594 26.19 -4.75 1.30
C ALA A 594 27.07 -3.54 1.71
N PHE A 595 27.90 -3.03 0.79
CA PHE A 595 28.65 -1.79 0.97
C PHE A 595 27.72 -0.59 1.10
N TRP A 596 26.75 -0.45 0.20
CA TRP A 596 25.89 0.72 0.12
C TRP A 596 25.07 0.93 1.40
N THR A 597 24.52 -0.15 1.98
CA THR A 597 23.79 -0.10 3.26
C THR A 597 24.60 0.54 4.39
N GLN A 598 25.94 0.42 4.38
CA GLN A 598 26.80 0.99 5.42
C GLN A 598 27.03 2.50 5.26
N VAL A 599 26.94 3.02 4.03
CA VAL A 599 27.40 4.38 3.71
C VAL A 599 26.28 5.33 3.29
N GLN A 600 25.16 4.81 2.78
CA GLN A 600 24.10 5.59 2.14
C GLN A 600 23.50 6.70 3.02
N ALA A 601 23.45 6.49 4.34
CA ALA A 601 22.91 7.45 5.30
C ALA A 601 23.90 8.59 5.65
N ASN A 602 25.17 8.48 5.24
CA ASN A 602 26.19 9.47 5.57
C ASN A 602 26.25 10.58 4.49
N PRO A 603 25.76 11.81 4.76
CA PRO A 603 25.78 12.89 3.77
C PRO A 603 27.21 13.38 3.45
N ALA A 604 28.21 13.03 4.27
CA ALA A 604 29.59 13.42 4.05
C ALA A 604 30.24 12.69 2.86
N ILE A 605 29.69 11.56 2.41
CA ILE A 605 30.27 10.79 1.30
C ILE A 605 30.24 11.53 -0.04
N TRP A 606 29.34 12.52 -0.18
CA TRP A 606 29.12 13.20 -1.44
C TRP A 606 30.10 14.36 -1.65
N ALA A 607 30.84 14.33 -2.77
CA ALA A 607 31.73 15.42 -3.16
C ALA A 607 30.93 16.65 -3.62
N THR A 608 29.89 16.44 -4.43
CA THR A 608 28.90 17.47 -4.76
C THR A 608 27.68 17.30 -3.87
N LYS A 609 27.39 18.32 -3.04
CA LYS A 609 26.20 18.34 -2.18
C LYS A 609 24.93 18.61 -2.99
N PHE A 610 23.76 18.41 -2.36
CA PHE A 610 22.48 18.76 -2.97
C PHE A 610 22.43 20.24 -3.36
N ASP A 611 21.97 20.50 -4.58
CA ASP A 611 21.75 21.82 -5.15
C ASP A 611 20.30 21.90 -5.65
N LEU A 612 19.60 22.94 -5.21
CA LEU A 612 18.22 23.18 -5.61
C LEU A 612 18.09 23.51 -7.10
N ALA A 613 19.14 24.05 -7.73
CA ALA A 613 19.17 24.32 -9.16
C ALA A 613 19.39 23.05 -10.00
N ASP A 614 19.90 21.97 -9.39
CA ASP A 614 20.13 20.67 -10.03
C ASP A 614 19.60 19.52 -9.14
N PRO A 615 18.28 19.47 -8.88
CA PRO A 615 17.73 18.59 -7.86
C PRO A 615 17.65 17.12 -8.31
N VAL A 616 17.88 16.86 -9.60
CA VAL A 616 17.91 15.52 -10.19
C VAL A 616 19.32 14.94 -10.17
N ASN A 617 20.36 15.73 -10.45
CA ASN A 617 21.72 15.22 -10.56
C ASN A 617 22.59 15.48 -9.32
N THR A 618 22.02 16.02 -8.24
CA THR A 618 22.69 16.18 -6.94
C THR A 618 21.95 15.47 -5.79
N PRO A 619 22.67 15.01 -4.75
CA PRO A 619 24.13 14.95 -4.62
C PRO A 619 24.76 13.89 -5.54
N ARG A 620 26.07 14.01 -5.82
CA ARG A 620 26.82 13.08 -6.68
C ARG A 620 28.32 13.07 -6.38
N GLY A 621 29.00 12.02 -6.86
CA GLY A 621 30.44 11.81 -6.72
C GLY A 621 30.84 11.45 -5.29
N LEU A 622 31.79 10.53 -5.13
CA LEU A 622 32.34 10.21 -3.81
C LEU A 622 33.47 11.17 -3.44
N VAL A 623 33.55 11.54 -2.16
CA VAL A 623 34.77 12.06 -1.54
C VAL A 623 35.78 10.92 -1.46
N VAL A 624 36.93 11.07 -2.10
CA VAL A 624 37.94 10.01 -2.27
C VAL A 624 39.25 10.29 -1.52
N ASP A 625 39.26 11.29 -0.64
CA ASP A 625 40.40 11.62 0.21
C ASP A 625 40.02 11.75 1.70
N GLY A 626 41.06 11.88 2.53
CA GLY A 626 40.94 12.11 3.97
C GLY A 626 40.12 11.04 4.72
N LYS A 627 39.53 11.46 5.84
CA LYS A 627 38.81 10.56 6.76
C LYS A 627 37.58 9.90 6.11
N VAL A 628 36.96 10.55 5.13
CA VAL A 628 35.80 9.97 4.42
C VAL A 628 36.25 8.81 3.54
N ALA A 629 37.38 8.93 2.83
CA ALA A 629 37.97 7.82 2.08
C ALA A 629 38.26 6.60 2.98
N ASP A 630 38.84 6.82 4.16
CA ASP A 630 39.13 5.74 5.11
C ASP A 630 37.85 5.07 5.62
N THR A 631 36.80 5.86 5.85
CA THR A 631 35.46 5.36 6.20
C THR A 631 34.88 4.49 5.08
N LEU A 632 35.02 4.92 3.83
CA LEU A 632 34.54 4.17 2.65
C LEU A 632 35.32 2.85 2.46
N ARG A 633 36.65 2.84 2.62
CA ARG A 633 37.45 1.60 2.59
C ARG A 633 37.04 0.65 3.71
N THR A 634 36.85 1.16 4.93
CA THR A 634 36.38 0.37 6.08
C THR A 634 35.01 -0.24 5.82
N ALA A 635 34.08 0.53 5.24
CA ALA A 635 32.76 0.03 4.89
C ALA A 635 32.82 -1.07 3.81
N LEU A 636 33.70 -0.93 2.81
CA LEU A 636 33.90 -1.96 1.79
C LEU A 636 34.50 -3.24 2.40
N GLN A 637 35.50 -3.11 3.28
CA GLN A 637 36.08 -4.23 4.02
C GLN A 637 35.02 -4.95 4.89
N ALA A 638 34.16 -4.20 5.58
CA ALA A 638 33.07 -4.78 6.36
C ALA A 638 32.05 -5.55 5.48
N ALA A 639 31.82 -5.09 4.25
CA ALA A 639 30.99 -5.82 3.28
C ALA A 639 31.65 -7.13 2.84
N VAL A 640 32.97 -7.14 2.58
CA VAL A 640 33.74 -8.36 2.28
C VAL A 640 33.65 -9.37 3.42
N GLU A 641 33.89 -8.93 4.65
CA GLU A 641 33.82 -9.79 5.84
C GLU A 641 32.43 -10.36 6.07
N ARG A 642 31.38 -9.57 5.79
CA ARG A 642 30.00 -10.04 5.87
C ARG A 642 29.76 -11.16 4.86
N LEU A 643 30.10 -10.96 3.60
CA LEU A 643 29.92 -11.98 2.56
C LEU A 643 30.71 -13.26 2.89
N GLY A 644 31.94 -13.11 3.41
CA GLY A 644 32.75 -14.23 3.90
C GLY A 644 32.07 -15.02 5.03
N LYS A 645 31.48 -14.34 6.02
CA LYS A 645 30.71 -14.98 7.11
C LYS A 645 29.44 -15.68 6.61
N GLU A 646 28.84 -15.17 5.54
CA GLU A 646 27.67 -15.76 4.89
C GLU A 646 28.04 -16.90 3.92
N GLY A 647 29.34 -17.14 3.68
CA GLY A 647 29.81 -18.15 2.72
C GLY A 647 29.51 -17.79 1.26
N ILE A 648 29.32 -16.50 0.96
CA ILE A 648 28.98 -16.00 -0.37
C ILE A 648 30.24 -15.39 -1.02
N ALA A 649 30.60 -15.85 -2.21
CA ALA A 649 31.73 -15.30 -2.95
C ALA A 649 31.42 -13.86 -3.42
N LEU A 650 32.46 -13.02 -3.51
CA LEU A 650 32.34 -11.59 -3.82
C LEU A 650 31.71 -11.30 -5.20
N ASP A 651 31.88 -12.22 -6.15
CA ASP A 651 31.41 -12.16 -7.54
C ASP A 651 30.29 -13.18 -7.84
N THR A 652 29.60 -13.66 -6.80
CA THR A 652 28.44 -14.55 -6.96
C THR A 652 27.38 -13.88 -7.84
N ARG A 653 26.70 -14.68 -8.69
CA ARG A 653 25.57 -14.19 -9.51
C ARG A 653 24.43 -13.77 -8.59
N TRP A 654 23.79 -12.65 -8.92
CA TRP A 654 22.68 -12.13 -8.12
C TRP A 654 21.53 -13.13 -7.95
N GLY A 655 21.19 -13.88 -9.01
CA GLY A 655 20.14 -14.89 -8.98
C GLY A 655 20.43 -16.08 -8.06
N ASP A 656 21.72 -16.35 -7.77
CA ASP A 656 22.10 -17.40 -6.82
C ASP A 656 21.96 -16.89 -5.36
N VAL A 657 21.90 -15.57 -5.14
CA VAL A 657 21.78 -14.93 -3.82
C VAL A 657 20.35 -14.51 -3.50
N GLN A 658 19.67 -13.82 -4.41
CA GLN A 658 18.29 -13.37 -4.22
C GLN A 658 17.30 -14.30 -4.94
N PHE A 659 16.38 -14.88 -4.18
CA PHE A 659 15.42 -15.85 -4.69
C PHE A 659 14.10 -15.81 -3.92
N ALA A 660 13.04 -16.33 -4.53
CA ALA A 660 11.78 -16.62 -3.87
C ALA A 660 11.58 -18.13 -3.79
N GLN A 661 11.35 -18.65 -2.58
CA GLN A 661 11.02 -20.06 -2.40
C GLN A 661 9.55 -20.30 -2.79
N ARG A 662 9.30 -21.31 -3.63
CA ARG A 662 7.96 -21.82 -3.98
C ARG A 662 7.98 -23.34 -3.96
N ASN A 663 7.44 -23.93 -2.89
CA ASN A 663 7.58 -25.37 -2.63
C ASN A 663 9.06 -25.77 -2.63
N ALA A 664 9.48 -26.74 -3.44
CA ALA A 664 10.88 -27.11 -3.60
C ALA A 664 11.67 -26.14 -4.50
N ASP A 665 10.99 -25.30 -5.29
CA ASP A 665 11.63 -24.46 -6.28
C ASP A 665 12.23 -23.20 -5.66
N ARG A 666 13.52 -23.00 -5.92
CA ARG A 666 14.27 -21.79 -5.60
C ARG A 666 14.30 -20.89 -6.84
N ILE A 667 13.29 -20.02 -6.99
CA ILE A 667 13.15 -19.18 -8.18
C ILE A 667 14.03 -17.94 -8.02
N PRO A 668 15.04 -17.70 -8.87
CA PRO A 668 15.93 -16.54 -8.74
C PRO A 668 15.18 -15.24 -9.07
N ILE A 669 15.42 -14.16 -8.32
CA ILE A 669 14.65 -12.89 -8.48
C ILE A 669 15.58 -11.72 -8.76
N HIS A 670 15.31 -10.99 -9.84
CA HIS A 670 16.05 -9.79 -10.23
C HIS A 670 15.49 -8.51 -9.58
N GLY A 671 16.23 -7.41 -9.69
CA GLY A 671 15.94 -6.16 -8.97
C GLY A 671 16.52 -6.15 -7.56
N ALA A 672 16.47 -5.00 -6.89
CA ALA A 672 17.07 -4.81 -5.56
C ALA A 672 16.45 -3.61 -4.84
N HIS A 673 16.99 -3.24 -3.67
CA HIS A 673 16.43 -2.19 -2.82
C HIS A 673 16.35 -0.83 -3.53
N GLY A 674 15.28 -0.06 -3.28
CA GLY A 674 15.07 1.25 -3.92
C GLY A 674 16.11 2.31 -3.53
N GLU A 675 16.76 2.17 -2.38
CA GLU A 675 17.85 3.09 -1.97
C GLU A 675 19.11 2.99 -2.83
N LEU A 676 19.25 1.92 -3.61
CA LEU A 676 20.29 1.79 -4.63
C LEU A 676 19.94 2.59 -5.90
N GLY A 677 18.77 3.23 -5.93
CA GLY A 677 18.21 3.87 -7.12
C GLY A 677 17.72 2.86 -8.16
N VAL A 678 17.40 1.63 -7.76
CA VAL A 678 16.83 0.60 -8.63
C VAL A 678 15.31 0.82 -8.73
N LEU A 679 14.78 0.84 -9.96
CA LEU A 679 13.35 1.06 -10.21
C LEU A 679 12.52 -0.20 -9.92
N ASN A 680 12.95 -1.37 -10.37
CA ASN A 680 12.32 -2.64 -9.99
C ASN A 680 12.75 -3.03 -8.57
N VAL A 681 12.01 -2.53 -7.58
CA VAL A 681 12.37 -2.66 -6.17
C VAL A 681 12.14 -4.09 -5.68
N GLN A 682 13.13 -4.64 -4.98
CA GLN A 682 13.02 -5.82 -4.13
C GLN A 682 13.60 -5.50 -2.76
N GLN A 683 12.80 -5.67 -1.72
CA GLN A 683 13.24 -5.57 -0.34
C GLN A 683 13.28 -6.96 0.25
N SER A 684 14.50 -7.37 0.59
CA SER A 684 14.78 -8.76 0.89
C SER A 684 15.29 -8.89 2.32
N VAL A 685 14.83 -9.93 3.00
CA VAL A 685 15.35 -10.33 4.30
C VAL A 685 16.38 -11.44 4.13
N ARG A 686 17.33 -11.52 5.06
CA ARG A 686 18.34 -12.57 5.05
C ARG A 686 17.73 -13.92 5.36
N VAL A 687 18.21 -14.94 4.66
CA VAL A 687 17.93 -16.36 4.90
C VAL A 687 19.28 -17.10 4.87
N PRO A 688 19.37 -18.34 5.41
CA PRO A 688 20.67 -19.01 5.58
C PRO A 688 21.55 -19.11 4.32
N THR A 689 20.96 -19.07 3.12
CA THR A 689 21.66 -19.26 1.83
C THR A 689 21.53 -18.05 0.89
N GLY A 690 21.18 -16.86 1.41
CA GLY A 690 21.04 -15.64 0.61
C GLY A 690 20.00 -14.68 1.17
N VAL A 691 19.22 -14.08 0.29
CA VAL A 691 18.14 -13.15 0.65
C VAL A 691 16.84 -13.48 -0.09
N THR A 692 15.69 -13.26 0.53
CA THR A 692 14.37 -13.46 -0.10
C THR A 692 13.56 -12.17 -0.10
N PRO A 693 12.95 -11.76 -1.22
CA PRO A 693 12.03 -10.64 -1.26
C PRO A 693 10.83 -10.88 -0.33
N VAL A 694 10.48 -9.86 0.45
CA VAL A 694 9.28 -9.83 1.32
C VAL A 694 8.37 -8.65 0.98
N HIS A 695 8.90 -7.67 0.26
CA HIS A 695 8.21 -6.47 -0.22
C HIS A 695 8.92 -5.99 -1.50
N GLY A 696 8.22 -5.32 -2.40
CA GLY A 696 8.82 -4.90 -3.68
C GLY A 696 7.81 -4.92 -4.81
N SER A 697 8.28 -4.90 -6.06
CA SER A 697 7.45 -5.06 -7.25
C SER A 697 6.46 -6.19 -7.06
N SER A 698 5.18 -5.85 -7.21
CA SER A 698 4.05 -6.71 -6.88
C SER A 698 3.23 -6.98 -8.13
N TYR A 699 2.09 -6.31 -8.31
CA TYR A 699 1.42 -6.21 -9.60
C TYR A 699 2.10 -5.13 -10.44
N VAL A 700 2.63 -5.49 -11.60
CA VAL A 700 3.28 -4.56 -12.52
C VAL A 700 2.47 -4.53 -13.81
N GLN A 701 2.11 -3.35 -14.30
CA GLN A 701 1.36 -3.17 -15.55
C GLN A 701 2.00 -2.12 -16.44
N VAL A 702 1.98 -2.38 -17.75
CA VAL A 702 2.21 -1.40 -18.81
C VAL A 702 0.98 -1.39 -19.70
N VAL A 703 0.29 -0.25 -19.77
CA VAL A 703 -1.02 -0.14 -20.43
C VAL A 703 -1.00 1.00 -21.43
N GLY A 704 -1.16 0.67 -22.71
CA GLY A 704 -1.43 1.61 -23.79
C GLY A 704 -2.82 1.39 -24.39
N PHE A 705 -3.10 1.98 -25.56
CA PHE A 705 -4.39 1.83 -26.24
C PHE A 705 -4.22 1.69 -27.75
N ASP A 706 -5.00 0.81 -28.37
CA ASP A 706 -5.16 0.73 -29.82
C ASP A 706 -6.57 1.20 -30.25
N ALA A 707 -6.90 1.10 -31.54
CA ALA A 707 -8.20 1.52 -32.05
C ALA A 707 -9.39 0.85 -31.33
N THR A 708 -9.19 -0.39 -30.85
CA THR A 708 -10.23 -1.24 -30.27
C THR A 708 -10.34 -1.09 -28.75
N GLY A 709 -9.24 -0.82 -28.04
CA GLY A 709 -9.25 -0.68 -26.59
C GLY A 709 -7.86 -0.71 -25.95
N PRO A 710 -7.77 -1.14 -24.67
CA PRO A 710 -6.51 -1.17 -23.94
C PRO A 710 -5.61 -2.30 -24.44
N VAL A 711 -4.31 -2.02 -24.51
CA VAL A 711 -3.26 -3.01 -24.74
C VAL A 711 -2.44 -3.07 -23.46
N ALA A 712 -2.70 -4.09 -22.65
CA ALA A 712 -2.15 -4.22 -21.31
C ALA A 712 -1.25 -5.45 -21.19
N ASP A 713 -0.02 -5.21 -20.78
CA ASP A 713 0.94 -6.26 -20.44
C ASP A 713 1.22 -6.16 -18.94
N ALA A 714 1.06 -7.27 -18.21
CA ALA A 714 1.23 -7.28 -16.76
C ALA A 714 1.90 -8.55 -16.24
N VAL A 715 2.38 -8.47 -15.00
CA VAL A 715 2.91 -9.62 -14.23
C VAL A 715 2.65 -9.40 -12.75
N LEU A 716 2.26 -10.48 -12.04
CA LEU A 716 2.13 -10.53 -10.59
C LEU A 716 3.29 -11.33 -9.99
N SER A 717 4.26 -10.63 -9.40
CA SER A 717 5.55 -11.22 -8.99
C SER A 717 5.46 -12.43 -8.08
N TYR A 718 4.41 -12.53 -7.26
CA TYR A 718 4.20 -13.61 -6.30
C TYR A 718 3.06 -14.56 -6.66
N SER A 719 2.51 -14.46 -7.88
CA SER A 719 1.41 -15.30 -8.39
C SER A 719 0.06 -15.11 -7.68
N GLN A 720 -1.01 -15.65 -8.26
CA GLN A 720 -2.40 -15.37 -7.86
C GLN A 720 -2.82 -16.02 -6.53
N SER A 721 -2.28 -17.20 -6.22
CA SER A 721 -2.68 -17.98 -5.06
C SER A 721 -1.62 -17.99 -3.96
N THR A 722 -2.08 -18.09 -2.72
CA THR A 722 -1.24 -18.31 -1.54
C THR A 722 -1.18 -19.78 -1.11
N ASP A 723 -2.02 -20.63 -1.69
CA ASP A 723 -2.04 -22.06 -1.38
C ASP A 723 -0.89 -22.77 -2.11
N PRO A 724 0.07 -23.39 -1.39
CA PRO A 724 1.16 -24.15 -2.00
C PRO A 724 0.71 -25.30 -2.92
N ALA A 725 -0.53 -25.78 -2.77
CA ALA A 725 -1.12 -26.80 -3.64
C ALA A 725 -1.71 -26.25 -4.94
N SER A 726 -1.87 -24.92 -5.06
CA SER A 726 -2.43 -24.30 -6.25
C SER A 726 -1.42 -24.32 -7.42
N PRO A 727 -1.87 -24.58 -8.67
CA PRO A 727 -1.01 -24.39 -9.84
C PRO A 727 -0.56 -22.92 -10.00
N HIS A 728 -1.29 -21.98 -9.40
CA HIS A 728 -1.04 -20.54 -9.47
C HIS A 728 -0.28 -19.98 -8.25
N TYR A 729 0.47 -20.84 -7.56
CA TYR A 729 1.29 -20.47 -6.40
C TYR A 729 2.65 -19.85 -6.78
N GLY A 730 3.18 -20.21 -7.95
CA GLY A 730 4.51 -19.78 -8.38
C GLY A 730 4.69 -19.64 -9.89
N ASP A 731 3.64 -19.79 -10.69
CA ASP A 731 3.69 -19.69 -12.15
C ASP A 731 4.12 -18.28 -12.62
N GLN A 732 3.43 -17.22 -12.21
CA GLN A 732 3.85 -15.85 -12.55
C GLN A 732 5.14 -15.42 -11.86
N THR A 733 5.51 -16.04 -10.72
CA THR A 733 6.82 -15.80 -10.11
C THR A 733 7.97 -16.25 -11.04
N ARG A 734 7.76 -17.32 -11.83
CA ARG A 734 8.72 -17.74 -12.86
C ARG A 734 8.74 -16.78 -14.05
N GLU A 735 7.57 -16.30 -14.50
CA GLU A 735 7.52 -15.28 -15.56
C GLU A 735 8.19 -13.96 -15.13
N PHE A 736 7.95 -13.54 -13.89
CA PHE A 736 8.61 -12.38 -13.29
C PHE A 736 10.13 -12.58 -13.27
N SER A 737 10.61 -13.73 -12.78
CA SER A 737 12.04 -14.09 -12.81
C SER A 737 12.65 -13.99 -14.22
N ALA A 738 11.91 -14.44 -15.23
CA ALA A 738 12.33 -14.41 -16.63
C ALA A 738 12.12 -13.04 -17.33
N LYS A 739 11.58 -12.02 -16.62
CA LYS A 739 11.13 -10.73 -17.19
C LYS A 739 10.10 -10.87 -18.31
N HIS A 740 9.35 -11.96 -18.31
CA HIS A 740 8.26 -12.18 -19.24
C HIS A 740 7.00 -11.46 -18.78
N TRP A 741 6.27 -10.93 -19.76
CA TRP A 741 5.04 -10.19 -19.53
C TRP A 741 3.87 -10.97 -20.11
N HIS A 742 2.76 -10.99 -19.39
CA HIS A 742 1.52 -11.58 -19.87
C HIS A 742 0.64 -10.50 -20.49
N ARG A 743 0.24 -10.71 -21.76
CA ARG A 743 -0.77 -9.90 -22.43
C ARG A 743 -2.13 -10.21 -21.81
N LEU A 744 -2.70 -9.24 -21.10
CA LEU A 744 -3.97 -9.43 -20.41
C LEU A 744 -5.14 -9.50 -21.42
N PRO A 745 -5.94 -10.58 -21.44
CA PRO A 745 -7.08 -10.69 -22.34
C PRO A 745 -8.25 -9.83 -21.86
N PHE A 746 -8.49 -8.68 -22.52
CA PHE A 746 -9.56 -7.77 -22.12
C PHE A 746 -10.90 -8.05 -22.83
N THR A 747 -10.91 -8.20 -24.15
CA THR A 747 -12.17 -8.38 -24.89
C THR A 747 -12.73 -9.80 -24.74
N PRO A 748 -14.05 -10.03 -24.93
CA PRO A 748 -14.61 -11.38 -24.91
C PRO A 748 -13.91 -12.35 -25.86
N ALA A 749 -13.48 -11.88 -27.03
CA ALA A 749 -12.73 -12.69 -28.00
C ALA A 749 -11.32 -13.04 -27.50
N ALA A 750 -10.61 -12.09 -26.87
CA ALA A 750 -9.30 -12.33 -26.28
C ALA A 750 -9.41 -13.30 -25.08
N ILE A 751 -10.44 -13.14 -24.24
CA ILE A 751 -10.72 -14.04 -23.11
C ILE A 751 -11.00 -15.45 -23.63
N ALA A 752 -11.85 -15.60 -24.65
CA ALA A 752 -12.14 -16.89 -25.23
C ALA A 752 -10.90 -17.56 -25.86
N ALA A 753 -9.97 -16.77 -26.42
CA ALA A 753 -8.72 -17.27 -26.98
C ALA A 753 -7.69 -17.68 -25.90
N ASP A 754 -7.68 -17.00 -24.74
CA ASP A 754 -6.75 -17.28 -23.64
C ASP A 754 -7.35 -18.24 -22.59
N ALA A 755 -8.63 -18.60 -22.65
CA ALA A 755 -9.31 -19.43 -21.65
C ALA A 755 -8.94 -20.92 -21.75
N PRO A 756 -8.12 -21.48 -20.81
CA PRO A 756 -7.78 -22.89 -20.85
C PRO A 756 -8.83 -23.80 -20.17
N GLY A 757 -9.90 -23.25 -19.56
CA GLY A 757 -10.80 -23.99 -18.67
C GLY A 757 -12.30 -23.66 -18.78
N PRO A 758 -13.17 -24.42 -18.07
CA PRO A 758 -14.62 -24.28 -18.15
C PRO A 758 -15.14 -23.01 -17.46
N VAL A 759 -16.30 -22.52 -17.93
CA VAL A 759 -17.03 -21.41 -17.30
C VAL A 759 -17.67 -21.91 -16.00
N LEU A 760 -17.34 -21.27 -14.87
CA LEU A 760 -17.98 -21.54 -13.59
C LEU A 760 -19.17 -20.59 -13.39
N MET A 761 -20.37 -21.16 -13.30
CA MET A 761 -21.59 -20.41 -12.98
C MET A 761 -21.93 -20.59 -11.50
N ILE A 762 -22.06 -19.47 -10.78
CA ILE A 762 -22.52 -19.45 -9.38
C ILE A 762 -23.78 -18.59 -9.25
N SER A 763 -24.80 -19.09 -8.57
CA SER A 763 -26.04 -18.36 -8.25
C SER A 763 -26.70 -18.83 -6.95
N GLU A 764 -27.28 -17.90 -6.17
CA GLU A 764 -28.07 -18.21 -4.96
C GLU A 764 -29.21 -17.23 -4.73
#